data_AF-A0A3T1DBX5-F1
#
_entry.id   AF-A0A3T1DBX5-F1
#
_cell.length_a   1.000
_cell.length_b   1.000
_cell.length_c   1.000
_cell.angle_alpha   90.00
_cell.angle_beta   90.00
_cell.angle_gamma   90.00
#
_symmetry.space_group_name_H-M   'P 1'
#
loop_
_entity.id
_entity.type
_entity.pdbx_description
1 polymer ?
#
loop_
_entity_poly.entity_id
_entity_poly.type
_entity_poly.pdbx_seq_one_letter_code
_entity_poly.pdbx_strand_id
1 'polypeptide(L)'
;MKMRKIYRRVFIIAILLLVSVIWRISSNGQDKQVYPVVPVSMLQIKQESNEGASSIPSYTNWRESRDTNRLEEMQKGAGIPQARALQLQAIEYTAASEDIQLTIRQDEHKGSVIDWTNANGWIEWVIDVPQDGLYELHMDYYPLDGSFSNIVRGVQIDESFPYQEAQFIALERLWKDSQYPYERNKLGNEIRPVQQENRQWRNVALSNYGVSSESLLWDLTEGKHTIRLTGGREALSIAALTLTTPKYIPSYGEYVKAAEQYSSSAVTDDKGWYKVIEAEHFSVKSSNAIHTDSMSERFISPDPKGRLIYNTIGGDSWKQAGNWIEWELEVPKSGWYVIDFKYFQGYNGKANAYRTVMLDGEVPFRELLHYTLPPNKGMEIATFSDEKGESYSFWLEEGTHQLRLIADSSLLSPALESLKKVLADIAVVDREIRLISGNYGTGSGANLDTARSWQIKTYDPNIELKLTKMIDQLRLIRDYLNGLNQNTTDSTNAISSSMNRLENLLKDVNKIPNQIKVFTDIQTSINTWLKPIESQAVMLDYIIVRAPEADPGLKTPNTWDNVKYSMANFTRTFFLKYDLKETNDEDAITVWVQRGRDYVDLLQKIIESDFTPKTGIHVNVNLMPSTNVLVLGNAAGDQPDVALGVGMETPVEFAMRGAAMDLSKFSGFKEVEQRFNSGVMRSYHYNNGVFGLPETQSFLVMFYRTDIMEALKLSPPDTWDELLELLPTLQENGMNIYYPAKEYVTPFYQHEAEFYSSNGMQTIIDNKDGQEAFKWWTALFNVHNMPMEVPAFFNHFRFGDIPIGIADYNTYIQLSVAAPEIIGKWKMAPLPGVVNKEGKVVRWSAQSTTAGMIMEKSDRKDDAWAFLEWWTSTETQAKYANDIESLAGMEYRWNPANIEALQYVPWPSEEMKVLAEQGQWGKNMPYVPGYYFLGREMEFAWNNTILANMPAKEALRKAAVSLQREMTRKQKEFGFGSDTNLMLSDPKTNLDESLAGGGQNVAK
;
A
#
# COMPACT_ATOMS: atom_id res chain seq x y z
N MET A 1 24.38 21.07 44.07
CA MET A 1 24.07 21.19 42.62
C MET A 1 22.97 20.23 42.13
N LYS A 2 22.86 18.98 42.63
CA LYS A 2 21.78 18.01 42.28
C LYS A 2 20.36 18.45 42.69
N MET A 3 20.16 19.03 43.88
CA MET A 3 18.82 19.48 44.32
C MET A 3 18.23 20.63 43.46
N ARG A 4 19.05 21.59 43.02
CA ARG A 4 18.57 22.70 42.16
C ARG A 4 18.08 22.22 40.79
N LYS A 5 18.63 21.13 40.24
CA LYS A 5 18.12 20.51 39.00
C LYS A 5 16.78 19.81 39.20
N ILE A 6 16.55 19.23 40.38
CA ILE A 6 15.28 18.56 40.72
C ILE A 6 14.16 19.61 40.86
N TYR A 7 14.37 20.68 41.63
CA TYR A 7 13.38 21.76 41.78
C TYR A 7 13.03 22.44 40.44
N ARG A 8 14.02 22.65 39.57
CA ARG A 8 13.78 23.24 38.24
C ARG A 8 12.97 22.32 37.33
N ARG A 9 13.17 21.00 37.42
CA ARG A 9 12.37 20.00 36.70
C ARG A 9 10.94 19.91 37.23
N VAL A 10 10.75 19.90 38.55
CA VAL A 10 9.42 19.89 39.18
C VAL A 10 8.64 21.16 38.82
N PHE A 11 9.29 22.32 38.81
CA PHE A 11 8.67 23.59 38.44
C PHE A 11 8.26 23.65 36.95
N ILE A 12 9.09 23.12 36.04
CA ILE A 12 8.76 23.01 34.61
C ILE A 12 7.55 22.07 34.42
N ILE A 13 7.51 20.93 35.12
CA ILE A 13 6.38 20.00 35.08
C ILE A 13 5.10 20.66 35.60
N ALA A 14 5.17 21.46 36.67
CA ALA A 14 4.03 22.18 37.20
C ALA A 14 3.49 23.25 36.23
N ILE A 15 4.37 23.96 35.51
CA ILE A 15 3.96 24.93 34.47
C ILE A 15 3.32 24.21 33.28
N LEU A 16 3.89 23.10 32.82
CA LEU A 16 3.31 22.31 31.73
C LEU A 16 1.93 21.77 32.11
N LEU A 17 1.75 21.32 33.36
CA LEU A 17 0.43 20.93 33.88
C LEU A 17 -0.54 22.12 33.91
N LEU A 18 -0.10 23.30 34.36
CA LEU A 18 -0.96 24.48 34.42
C LEU A 18 -1.39 24.95 33.02
N VAL A 19 -0.46 24.94 32.05
CA VAL A 19 -0.75 25.25 30.64
C VAL A 19 -1.72 24.23 30.03
N SER A 20 -1.56 22.94 30.35
CA SER A 20 -2.48 21.89 29.89
C SER A 20 -3.90 22.05 30.48
N VAL A 21 -4.00 22.49 31.73
CA VAL A 21 -5.29 22.77 32.40
C VAL A 21 -5.95 24.01 31.81
N ILE A 22 -5.18 25.09 31.57
CA ILE A 22 -5.70 26.32 30.94
C ILE A 22 -6.17 26.06 29.50
N TRP A 23 -5.41 25.28 28.73
CA TRP A 23 -5.80 24.88 27.37
C TRP A 23 -7.09 24.04 27.36
N ARG A 24 -7.26 23.15 28.35
CA ARG A 24 -8.47 22.32 28.50
C ARG A 24 -9.70 23.12 28.95
N ILE A 25 -9.51 24.15 29.78
CA ILE A 25 -10.59 25.06 30.17
C ILE A 25 -11.00 25.93 28.98
N SER A 26 -10.06 26.35 28.13
CA SER A 26 -10.41 27.12 26.92
C SER A 26 -11.03 26.28 25.80
N SER A 27 -10.80 24.96 25.77
CA SER A 27 -11.36 24.06 24.75
C SER A 27 -12.80 23.61 25.02
N ASN A 28 -13.29 23.75 26.26
CA ASN A 28 -14.61 23.24 26.68
C ASN A 28 -15.78 24.22 26.47
N GLY A 29 -15.55 25.38 25.85
CA GLY A 29 -16.52 26.48 25.75
C GLY A 29 -16.96 26.88 24.33
N GLN A 30 -16.84 26.00 23.33
CA GLN A 30 -17.42 26.27 22.01
C GLN A 30 -18.76 25.55 21.86
N ASP A 31 -19.82 26.31 21.62
CA ASP A 31 -21.13 25.77 21.23
C ASP A 31 -20.96 24.78 20.08
N LYS A 32 -21.62 23.62 20.14
CA LYS A 32 -21.63 22.64 19.05
C LYS A 32 -22.26 23.28 17.81
N GLN A 33 -21.43 23.76 16.90
CA GLN A 33 -21.87 24.22 15.59
C GLN A 33 -22.48 23.03 14.85
N VAL A 34 -23.77 23.09 14.54
CA VAL A 34 -24.45 22.08 13.73
C VAL A 34 -24.18 22.36 12.26
N TYR A 35 -23.72 21.35 11.54
CA TYR A 35 -23.46 21.46 10.11
C TYR A 35 -24.66 20.85 9.35
N PRO A 36 -25.30 21.59 8.44
CA PRO A 36 -26.46 21.09 7.71
C PRO A 36 -26.05 19.91 6.82
N VAL A 37 -26.89 18.88 6.79
CA VAL A 37 -26.72 17.75 5.86
C VAL A 37 -27.11 18.21 4.46
N VAL A 38 -26.15 18.22 3.55
CA VAL A 38 -26.37 18.53 2.14
C VAL A 38 -26.86 17.26 1.43
N PRO A 39 -27.97 17.30 0.67
CA PRO A 39 -28.42 16.14 -0.11
C PRO A 39 -27.40 15.76 -1.19
N VAL A 40 -27.20 14.46 -1.41
CA VAL A 40 -26.31 13.94 -2.47
C VAL A 40 -26.67 14.52 -3.83
N SER A 41 -27.96 14.65 -4.14
CA SER A 41 -28.46 15.20 -5.41
C SER A 41 -28.03 16.65 -5.72
N MET A 42 -27.57 17.40 -4.71
CA MET A 42 -27.00 18.73 -4.94
C MET A 42 -25.57 18.68 -5.46
N LEU A 43 -24.79 17.64 -5.09
CA LEU A 43 -23.47 17.40 -5.68
C LEU A 43 -23.75 17.10 -7.15
N GLN A 44 -23.51 18.07 -8.04
CA GLN A 44 -23.87 17.94 -9.45
C GLN A 44 -23.04 16.83 -10.11
N ILE A 45 -23.53 15.60 -10.06
CA ILE A 45 -22.83 14.44 -10.65
C ILE A 45 -23.18 14.22 -12.13
N LYS A 46 -24.06 15.05 -12.72
CA LYS A 46 -24.31 15.01 -14.17
C LYS A 46 -23.07 15.46 -14.94
N GLN A 47 -22.39 14.52 -15.58
CA GLN A 47 -21.45 14.81 -16.66
C GLN A 47 -22.20 15.61 -17.73
N GLU A 48 -21.79 16.86 -17.98
CA GLU A 48 -22.03 17.46 -19.30
C GLU A 48 -21.28 16.56 -20.29
N SER A 49 -22.03 15.87 -21.16
CA SER A 49 -21.47 15.01 -22.18
C SER A 49 -20.59 15.86 -23.10
N ASN A 50 -19.27 15.79 -22.92
CA ASN A 50 -18.35 16.26 -23.95
C ASN A 50 -18.53 15.32 -25.15
N GLU A 51 -19.11 15.84 -26.23
CA GLU A 51 -19.16 15.18 -27.54
C GLU A 51 -17.72 14.84 -27.95
N GLY A 52 -17.31 13.57 -27.79
CA GLY A 52 -16.00 13.10 -28.24
C GLY A 52 -15.37 11.95 -27.46
N ALA A 53 -15.79 11.67 -26.22
CA ALA A 53 -15.28 10.53 -25.44
C ALA A 53 -16.43 9.73 -24.82
N SER A 54 -16.60 8.48 -25.25
CA SER A 54 -17.48 7.51 -24.59
C SER A 54 -16.87 7.16 -23.23
N SER A 55 -17.17 7.93 -22.18
CA SER A 55 -16.73 7.58 -20.82
C SER A 55 -17.82 6.79 -20.11
N ILE A 56 -17.50 5.55 -19.72
CA ILE A 56 -18.33 4.71 -18.86
C ILE A 56 -18.63 5.49 -17.55
N PRO A 57 -19.90 5.62 -17.11
CA PRO A 57 -20.25 6.36 -15.90
C PRO A 57 -19.81 5.62 -14.62
N SER A 58 -19.63 6.33 -13.51
CA SER A 58 -19.50 5.68 -12.18
C SER A 58 -20.82 5.00 -11.79
N TYR A 59 -20.78 4.03 -10.89
CA TYR A 59 -21.97 3.35 -10.38
C TYR A 59 -22.95 4.33 -9.74
N THR A 60 -22.45 5.30 -8.97
CA THR A 60 -23.26 6.36 -8.37
C THR A 60 -24.05 7.12 -9.44
N ASN A 61 -23.37 7.56 -10.51
CA ASN A 61 -24.00 8.25 -11.64
C ASN A 61 -24.98 7.38 -12.41
N TRP A 62 -24.59 6.14 -12.68
CA TRP A 62 -25.41 5.17 -13.37
C TRP A 62 -26.71 4.94 -12.59
N ARG A 63 -26.63 4.74 -11.27
CA ARG A 63 -27.78 4.52 -10.38
C ARG A 63 -28.70 5.75 -10.33
N GLU A 64 -28.15 6.96 -10.21
CA GLU A 64 -28.93 8.20 -10.20
C GLU A 64 -29.60 8.53 -11.55
N SER A 65 -29.00 8.08 -12.66
CA SER A 65 -29.57 8.30 -14.00
C SER A 65 -30.81 7.45 -14.29
N ARG A 66 -31.06 6.41 -13.48
CA ARG A 66 -32.20 5.51 -13.63
C ARG A 66 -33.43 6.05 -12.90
N ASP A 67 -34.60 5.65 -13.39
CA ASP A 67 -35.89 6.17 -12.90
C ASP A 67 -36.04 5.92 -11.39
N THR A 68 -35.97 7.00 -10.62
CA THR A 68 -36.10 7.00 -9.16
C THR A 68 -37.41 6.36 -8.70
N ASN A 69 -38.48 6.42 -9.51
CA ASN A 69 -39.75 5.76 -9.18
C ASN A 69 -39.61 4.23 -9.20
N ARG A 70 -38.84 3.67 -10.15
CA ARG A 70 -38.57 2.23 -10.24
C ARG A 70 -37.78 1.75 -9.02
N LEU A 71 -36.79 2.52 -8.58
CA LEU A 71 -36.00 2.25 -7.35
C LEU A 71 -36.84 2.41 -6.07
N GLU A 72 -37.72 3.40 -6.00
CA GLU A 72 -38.61 3.63 -4.85
C GLU A 72 -39.75 2.60 -4.73
N GLU A 73 -40.31 2.14 -5.84
CA GLU A 73 -41.30 1.04 -5.86
C GLU A 73 -40.64 -0.28 -5.42
N MET A 74 -39.38 -0.48 -5.80
CA MET A 74 -38.57 -1.60 -5.32
C MET A 74 -38.28 -1.52 -3.81
N GLN A 75 -37.95 -0.34 -3.29
CA GLN A 75 -37.78 -0.09 -1.86
C GLN A 75 -39.09 -0.20 -1.04
N LYS A 76 -40.26 -0.28 -1.68
CA LYS A 76 -41.55 -0.46 -1.01
C LYS A 76 -42.09 -1.89 -1.13
N GLY A 77 -41.36 -2.80 -1.79
CA GLY A 77 -41.80 -4.17 -2.05
C GLY A 77 -43.09 -4.28 -2.88
N ALA A 78 -43.53 -3.18 -3.51
CA ALA A 78 -44.80 -3.10 -4.19
C ALA A 78 -44.63 -3.52 -5.66
N GLY A 79 -45.09 -4.72 -6.00
CA GLY A 79 -45.26 -5.13 -7.40
C GLY A 79 -44.07 -5.80 -8.08
N ILE A 80 -43.02 -6.23 -7.35
CA ILE A 80 -41.99 -7.11 -7.92
C ILE A 80 -42.49 -8.56 -7.82
N PRO A 81 -42.82 -9.25 -8.93
CA PRO A 81 -42.93 -10.71 -8.89
C PRO A 81 -41.55 -11.22 -8.47
N GLN A 82 -41.43 -12.03 -7.41
CA GLN A 82 -40.18 -12.75 -7.14
C GLN A 82 -39.90 -13.61 -8.38
N ALA A 83 -39.07 -13.10 -9.28
CA ALA A 83 -38.60 -13.87 -10.41
C ALA A 83 -37.82 -15.04 -9.84
N ARG A 84 -38.11 -16.25 -10.33
CA ARG A 84 -37.33 -17.43 -9.97
C ARG A 84 -35.87 -17.11 -10.25
N ALA A 85 -34.99 -17.34 -9.26
CA ALA A 85 -33.55 -17.13 -9.43
C ALA A 85 -33.07 -17.82 -10.72
N LEU A 86 -32.43 -17.05 -11.60
CA LEU A 86 -31.91 -17.55 -12.86
C LEU A 86 -30.47 -17.98 -12.62
N GLN A 87 -30.25 -19.28 -12.57
CA GLN A 87 -28.94 -19.85 -12.33
C GLN A 87 -28.32 -20.35 -13.64
N LEU A 88 -27.09 -19.92 -13.90
CA LEU A 88 -26.23 -20.36 -14.99
C LEU A 88 -25.14 -21.24 -14.39
N GLN A 89 -25.05 -22.50 -14.82
CA GLN A 89 -23.92 -23.34 -14.43
C GLN A 89 -22.66 -22.86 -15.17
N ALA A 90 -21.53 -22.80 -14.48
CA ALA A 90 -20.30 -22.26 -15.07
C ALA A 90 -19.93 -23.01 -16.36
N ILE A 91 -20.11 -24.32 -16.39
CA ILE A 91 -19.81 -25.18 -17.54
C ILE A 91 -20.69 -24.96 -18.78
N GLU A 92 -21.80 -24.21 -18.66
CA GLU A 92 -22.73 -23.90 -19.75
C GLU A 92 -22.36 -22.60 -20.48
N TYR A 93 -21.10 -22.16 -20.37
CA TYR A 93 -20.61 -20.99 -21.09
C TYR A 93 -20.73 -21.17 -22.61
N THR A 94 -21.04 -20.07 -23.30
CA THR A 94 -21.28 -20.04 -24.75
C THR A 94 -20.04 -19.68 -25.55
N ALA A 95 -19.12 -18.91 -24.97
CA ALA A 95 -17.87 -18.51 -25.59
C ALA A 95 -16.79 -18.20 -24.54
N ALA A 96 -15.53 -18.32 -24.95
CA ALA A 96 -14.38 -17.90 -24.16
C ALA A 96 -13.26 -17.44 -25.12
N SER A 97 -12.34 -16.60 -24.63
CA SER A 97 -11.23 -16.08 -25.43
C SER A 97 -10.13 -17.12 -25.69
N GLU A 98 -9.24 -16.89 -26.65
CA GLU A 98 -8.15 -17.83 -26.96
C GLU A 98 -7.04 -17.89 -25.90
N ASP A 99 -6.85 -16.79 -25.17
CA ASP A 99 -5.80 -16.64 -24.15
C ASP A 99 -6.22 -17.09 -22.74
N ILE A 100 -7.47 -17.53 -22.57
CA ILE A 100 -7.99 -18.04 -21.28
C ILE A 100 -7.53 -19.49 -21.02
N GLN A 101 -7.20 -19.80 -19.77
CA GLN A 101 -6.89 -21.17 -19.36
C GLN A 101 -7.99 -21.72 -18.46
N LEU A 102 -8.81 -22.61 -19.01
CA LEU A 102 -9.95 -23.23 -18.33
C LEU A 102 -9.75 -24.75 -18.24
N THR A 103 -10.02 -25.31 -17.06
CA THR A 103 -10.12 -26.75 -16.85
C THR A 103 -11.46 -27.07 -16.21
N ILE A 104 -12.19 -28.06 -16.72
CA ILE A 104 -13.43 -28.54 -16.08
C ILE A 104 -13.07 -29.59 -15.04
N ARG A 105 -13.47 -29.38 -13.80
CA ARG A 105 -13.22 -30.28 -12.67
C ARG A 105 -14.55 -30.78 -12.09
N GLN A 106 -14.57 -32.03 -11.61
CA GLN A 106 -15.66 -32.52 -10.76
C GLN A 106 -15.32 -32.20 -9.30
N ASP A 107 -16.12 -31.34 -8.69
CA ASP A 107 -16.05 -30.95 -7.29
C ASP A 107 -17.02 -31.80 -6.46
N GLU A 108 -16.59 -32.22 -5.27
CA GLU A 108 -17.37 -33.11 -4.40
C GLU A 108 -18.70 -32.50 -3.94
N HIS A 109 -18.78 -31.17 -3.84
CA HIS A 109 -19.94 -30.45 -3.30
C HIS A 109 -20.73 -29.69 -4.36
N LYS A 110 -20.06 -29.19 -5.40
CA LYS A 110 -20.69 -28.37 -6.45
C LYS A 110 -20.93 -29.10 -7.77
N GLY A 111 -20.43 -30.33 -7.93
CA GLY A 111 -20.50 -31.05 -9.20
C GLY A 111 -19.51 -30.48 -10.21
N SER A 112 -19.94 -30.29 -11.46
CA SER A 112 -19.04 -29.78 -12.51
C SER A 112 -18.75 -28.29 -12.33
N VAL A 113 -17.48 -27.93 -12.18
CA VAL A 113 -17.01 -26.54 -12.03
C VAL A 113 -15.96 -26.21 -13.07
N ILE A 114 -15.70 -24.91 -13.27
CA ILE A 114 -14.61 -24.41 -14.12
C ILE A 114 -13.50 -23.86 -13.25
N ASP A 115 -12.30 -24.39 -13.39
CA ASP A 115 -11.07 -23.81 -12.85
C ASP A 115 -10.48 -22.85 -13.91
N TRP A 116 -10.46 -21.55 -13.60
CA TRP A 116 -9.82 -20.51 -14.40
C TRP A 116 -8.45 -20.20 -13.80
N THR A 117 -7.39 -20.76 -14.41
CA THR A 117 -6.05 -20.87 -13.80
C THR A 117 -5.10 -19.71 -14.11
N ASN A 118 -5.42 -18.87 -15.09
CA ASN A 118 -4.67 -17.66 -15.40
C ASN A 118 -5.48 -16.38 -15.12
N ALA A 119 -4.82 -15.23 -15.11
CA ALA A 119 -5.47 -13.94 -14.88
C ALA A 119 -6.06 -13.30 -16.17
N ASN A 120 -5.80 -13.88 -17.34
CA ASN A 120 -6.13 -13.32 -18.65
C ASN A 120 -7.40 -13.95 -19.26
N GLY A 121 -7.87 -13.35 -20.34
CA GLY A 121 -8.98 -13.83 -21.14
C GLY A 121 -10.36 -13.46 -20.61
N TRP A 122 -11.40 -14.05 -21.21
CA TRP A 122 -12.79 -13.87 -20.77
C TRP A 122 -13.62 -15.12 -21.04
N ILE A 123 -14.72 -15.27 -20.31
CA ILE A 123 -15.70 -16.34 -20.45
C ILE A 123 -17.12 -15.74 -20.42
N GLU A 124 -18.02 -16.27 -21.23
CA GLU A 124 -19.34 -15.67 -21.49
C GLU A 124 -20.46 -16.69 -21.41
N TRP A 125 -21.61 -16.24 -20.89
CA TRP A 125 -22.86 -16.99 -20.87
C TRP A 125 -23.98 -16.19 -21.52
N VAL A 126 -24.95 -16.88 -22.11
CA VAL A 126 -26.21 -16.29 -22.57
C VAL A 126 -27.30 -16.63 -21.57
N ILE A 127 -28.06 -15.62 -21.14
CA ILE A 127 -29.19 -15.76 -20.24
C ILE A 127 -30.46 -15.19 -20.87
N ASP A 128 -31.59 -15.82 -20.60
CA ASP A 128 -32.92 -15.34 -21.03
C ASP A 128 -33.63 -14.73 -19.81
N VAL A 129 -33.74 -13.42 -19.80
CA VAL A 129 -34.27 -12.62 -18.69
C VAL A 129 -35.79 -12.53 -18.85
N PRO A 130 -36.59 -12.90 -17.84
CA PRO A 130 -38.03 -13.07 -17.99
C PRO A 130 -38.84 -11.77 -17.95
N GLN A 131 -38.24 -10.68 -17.46
CA GLN A 131 -38.89 -9.37 -17.35
C GLN A 131 -37.84 -8.26 -17.21
N ASP A 132 -38.19 -7.06 -17.64
CA ASP A 132 -37.38 -5.87 -17.38
C ASP A 132 -37.18 -5.68 -15.87
N GLY A 133 -35.92 -5.56 -15.42
CA GLY A 133 -35.64 -5.37 -14.00
C GLY A 133 -34.22 -4.92 -13.70
N LEU A 134 -34.03 -4.41 -12.48
CA LEU A 134 -32.73 -4.39 -11.84
C LEU A 134 -32.52 -5.74 -11.15
N TYR A 135 -31.35 -6.32 -11.33
CA TYR A 135 -30.97 -7.62 -10.79
C TYR A 135 -29.70 -7.52 -9.96
N GLU A 136 -29.57 -8.41 -8.98
CA GLU A 136 -28.30 -8.71 -8.33
C GLU A 136 -27.64 -9.87 -9.07
N LEU A 137 -26.34 -9.77 -9.31
CA LEU A 137 -25.54 -10.88 -9.81
C LEU A 137 -24.81 -11.50 -8.63
N HIS A 138 -25.06 -12.78 -8.38
CA HIS A 138 -24.37 -13.60 -7.40
C HIS A 138 -23.42 -14.56 -8.10
N MET A 139 -22.28 -14.82 -7.47
CA MET A 139 -21.30 -15.79 -7.97
C MET A 139 -20.94 -16.80 -6.89
N ASP A 140 -20.96 -18.07 -7.29
CA ASP A 140 -20.48 -19.19 -6.51
C ASP A 140 -19.04 -19.52 -6.95
N TYR A 141 -18.06 -19.16 -6.11
CA TYR A 141 -16.64 -19.28 -6.45
C TYR A 141 -15.81 -19.91 -5.34
N TYR A 142 -14.62 -20.39 -5.71
CA TYR A 142 -13.61 -20.94 -4.82
C TYR A 142 -12.23 -20.36 -5.18
N PRO A 143 -11.50 -19.72 -4.25
CA PRO A 143 -10.13 -19.27 -4.50
C PRO A 143 -9.17 -20.43 -4.78
N LEU A 144 -8.43 -20.37 -5.89
CA LEU A 144 -7.35 -21.32 -6.18
C LEU A 144 -6.02 -20.85 -5.57
N ASP A 145 -5.00 -21.71 -5.63
CA ASP A 145 -3.62 -21.30 -5.29
C ASP A 145 -3.21 -20.06 -6.09
N GLY A 146 -2.60 -19.09 -5.41
CA GLY A 146 -2.22 -17.81 -5.99
C GLY A 146 -1.53 -16.90 -4.99
N SER A 147 -1.48 -15.60 -5.29
CA SER A 147 -0.95 -14.63 -4.33
C SER A 147 -1.96 -14.36 -3.22
N PHE A 148 -1.50 -13.77 -2.10
CA PHE A 148 -2.38 -13.41 -0.97
C PHE A 148 -3.34 -12.25 -1.26
N SER A 149 -3.56 -11.93 -2.53
CA SER A 149 -4.38 -10.81 -2.99
C SER A 149 -5.81 -11.26 -3.30
N ASN A 150 -6.74 -10.29 -3.31
CA ASN A 150 -8.10 -10.54 -3.77
C ASN A 150 -8.13 -10.91 -5.25
N ILE A 151 -9.07 -11.76 -5.60
CA ILE A 151 -9.36 -12.15 -6.97
C ILE A 151 -10.13 -11.00 -7.61
N VAL A 152 -9.79 -10.64 -8.85
CA VAL A 152 -10.45 -9.53 -9.55
C VAL A 152 -11.00 -10.01 -10.87
N ARG A 153 -12.30 -9.77 -11.09
CA ARG A 153 -12.99 -10.03 -12.35
C ARG A 153 -13.76 -8.80 -12.80
N GLY A 154 -13.75 -8.53 -14.11
CA GLY A 154 -14.68 -7.58 -14.70
C GLY A 154 -15.97 -8.28 -15.14
N VAL A 155 -17.06 -7.54 -15.20
CA VAL A 155 -18.38 -8.03 -15.61
C VAL A 155 -18.93 -7.12 -16.70
N GLN A 156 -19.11 -7.67 -17.90
CA GLN A 156 -19.76 -7.00 -19.02
C GLN A 156 -21.16 -7.57 -19.22
N ILE A 157 -22.08 -6.68 -19.58
CA ILE A 157 -23.42 -7.01 -20.09
C ILE A 157 -23.47 -6.56 -21.54
N ASP A 158 -23.83 -7.47 -22.44
CA ASP A 158 -23.92 -7.20 -23.88
C ASP A 158 -22.65 -6.55 -24.43
N GLU A 159 -21.50 -7.17 -24.11
CA GLU A 159 -20.14 -6.75 -24.49
C GLU A 159 -19.68 -5.38 -23.96
N SER A 160 -20.43 -4.77 -23.04
CA SER A 160 -20.14 -3.46 -22.50
C SER A 160 -20.12 -3.44 -20.97
N PHE A 161 -19.29 -2.58 -20.38
CA PHE A 161 -19.33 -2.31 -18.94
C PHE A 161 -20.40 -1.25 -18.66
N PRO A 162 -21.43 -1.54 -17.84
CA PRO A 162 -22.50 -0.57 -17.56
C PRO A 162 -22.00 0.62 -16.74
N TYR A 163 -21.00 0.42 -15.89
CA TYR A 163 -20.37 1.43 -15.04
C TYR A 163 -18.91 1.08 -14.72
N GLN A 164 -18.13 2.04 -14.20
CA GLN A 164 -16.69 1.91 -13.98
C GLN A 164 -16.33 0.75 -13.03
N GLU A 165 -17.10 0.58 -11.96
CA GLU A 165 -16.89 -0.43 -10.93
C GLU A 165 -17.15 -1.85 -11.45
N ALA A 166 -17.93 -2.01 -12.51
CA ALA A 166 -18.12 -3.29 -13.18
C ALA A 166 -16.83 -3.83 -13.81
N GLN A 167 -15.84 -2.97 -14.08
CA GLN A 167 -14.55 -3.39 -14.63
C GLN A 167 -13.70 -4.17 -13.61
N PHE A 168 -13.90 -3.93 -12.31
CA PHE A 168 -13.08 -4.51 -11.24
C PHE A 168 -13.94 -4.87 -10.03
N ILE A 169 -14.47 -6.08 -10.04
CA ILE A 169 -15.14 -6.68 -8.90
C ILE A 169 -14.12 -7.51 -8.12
N ALA A 170 -13.88 -7.11 -6.88
CA ALA A 170 -13.02 -7.84 -5.96
C ALA A 170 -13.80 -8.99 -5.30
N LEU A 171 -13.22 -10.18 -5.31
CA LEU A 171 -13.71 -11.37 -4.65
C LEU A 171 -12.69 -11.78 -3.60
N GLU A 172 -13.12 -11.79 -2.35
CA GLU A 172 -12.18 -11.82 -1.23
C GLU A 172 -11.73 -13.25 -0.93
N ARG A 173 -10.46 -13.37 -0.56
CA ARG A 173 -9.94 -14.56 0.11
C ARG A 173 -10.24 -14.47 1.62
N LEU A 174 -10.41 -15.61 2.26
CA LEU A 174 -10.72 -15.68 3.69
C LEU A 174 -9.47 -16.04 4.48
N TRP A 175 -9.29 -15.40 5.63
CA TRP A 175 -8.09 -15.52 6.44
C TRP A 175 -8.43 -15.76 7.91
N LYS A 176 -7.59 -16.52 8.59
CA LYS A 176 -7.61 -16.70 10.04
C LYS A 176 -6.19 -16.78 10.57
N ASP A 177 -6.03 -16.53 11.86
CA ASP A 177 -4.75 -16.79 12.52
C ASP A 177 -4.44 -18.29 12.51
N SER A 178 -3.19 -18.67 12.21
CA SER A 178 -2.78 -20.08 12.19
C SER A 178 -2.91 -20.77 13.55
N GLN A 179 -2.89 -20.01 14.64
CA GLN A 179 -3.03 -20.53 16.00
C GLN A 179 -3.53 -19.48 16.99
N TYR A 180 -4.27 -19.96 17.98
CA TYR A 180 -4.66 -19.22 19.18
C TYR A 180 -4.75 -20.22 20.36
N PRO A 181 -4.28 -19.91 21.59
CA PRO A 181 -3.62 -18.67 22.01
C PRO A 181 -2.24 -18.48 21.36
N TYR A 182 -1.78 -17.23 21.28
CA TYR A 182 -0.50 -16.90 20.63
C TYR A 182 0.70 -17.44 21.42
N GLU A 183 1.73 -17.84 20.67
CA GLU A 183 3.03 -18.21 21.23
C GLU A 183 3.65 -17.02 21.94
N ARG A 184 4.46 -17.29 22.96
CA ARG A 184 5.20 -16.26 23.68
C ARG A 184 6.69 -16.52 23.62
N ASN A 185 7.47 -15.47 23.37
CA ASN A 185 8.92 -15.55 23.43
C ASN A 185 9.41 -15.64 24.89
N LYS A 186 10.74 -15.78 25.08
CA LYS A 186 11.37 -15.87 26.42
C LYS A 186 11.10 -14.65 27.32
N LEU A 187 10.76 -13.49 26.76
CA LEU A 187 10.37 -12.30 27.49
C LEU A 187 8.89 -12.30 27.90
N GLY A 188 8.10 -13.29 27.47
CA GLY A 188 6.66 -13.34 27.70
C GLY A 188 5.86 -12.38 26.82
N ASN A 189 6.47 -11.85 25.75
CA ASN A 189 5.78 -11.13 24.70
C ASN A 189 5.13 -12.13 23.74
N GLU A 190 3.92 -11.85 23.29
CA GLU A 190 3.26 -12.64 22.26
C GLU A 190 3.94 -12.45 20.90
N ILE A 191 4.00 -13.53 20.13
CA ILE A 191 4.50 -13.59 18.77
C ILE A 191 3.29 -13.66 17.86
N ARG A 192 3.19 -12.73 16.91
CA ARG A 192 2.07 -12.68 15.97
C ARG A 192 2.01 -14.00 15.19
N PRO A 193 0.83 -14.64 15.06
CA PRO A 193 0.70 -15.86 14.28
C PRO A 193 0.72 -15.57 12.79
N VAL A 194 1.37 -16.47 12.03
CA VAL A 194 1.26 -16.49 10.56
C VAL A 194 -0.21 -16.67 10.18
N GLN A 195 -0.65 -16.12 9.06
CA GLN A 195 -2.04 -16.23 8.61
C GLN A 195 -2.24 -17.52 7.82
N GLN A 196 -3.41 -18.15 8.01
CA GLN A 196 -3.85 -19.29 7.24
C GLN A 196 -5.01 -18.88 6.36
N GLU A 197 -4.91 -19.18 5.06
CA GLU A 197 -6.02 -19.02 4.14
C GLU A 197 -7.10 -20.08 4.42
N ASN A 198 -8.34 -19.64 4.61
CA ASN A 198 -9.51 -20.50 4.83
C ASN A 198 -10.29 -20.68 3.53
N ARG A 199 -9.79 -21.55 2.63
CA ARG A 199 -10.40 -21.76 1.32
C ARG A 199 -11.69 -22.56 1.42
N GLN A 200 -12.79 -21.95 0.98
CA GLN A 200 -14.10 -22.57 0.92
C GLN A 200 -14.92 -21.97 -0.23
N TRP A 201 -15.94 -22.71 -0.68
CA TRP A 201 -16.90 -22.19 -1.65
C TRP A 201 -17.67 -21.02 -1.04
N ARG A 202 -17.82 -19.95 -1.82
CA ARG A 202 -18.55 -18.75 -1.41
C ARG A 202 -19.58 -18.40 -2.45
N ASN A 203 -20.81 -18.20 -2.02
CA ASN A 203 -21.83 -17.53 -2.81
C ASN A 203 -21.92 -16.08 -2.34
N VAL A 204 -21.58 -15.13 -3.21
CA VAL A 204 -21.59 -13.70 -2.88
C VAL A 204 -22.34 -12.91 -3.94
N ALA A 205 -23.14 -11.94 -3.50
CA ALA A 205 -23.59 -10.86 -4.37
C ALA A 205 -22.39 -10.00 -4.74
N LEU A 206 -22.22 -9.70 -6.03
CA LEU A 206 -21.15 -8.81 -6.46
C LEU A 206 -21.40 -7.41 -5.88
N SER A 207 -20.44 -6.89 -5.11
CA SER A 207 -20.58 -5.66 -4.35
C SER A 207 -19.33 -4.79 -4.42
N ASN A 208 -19.49 -3.51 -4.10
CA ASN A 208 -18.38 -2.58 -3.93
C ASN A 208 -18.73 -1.54 -2.87
N TYR A 209 -18.31 -1.80 -1.63
CA TYR A 209 -18.52 -0.93 -0.46
C TYR A 209 -17.82 0.43 -0.54
N GLY A 210 -17.03 0.67 -1.59
CA GLY A 210 -16.51 1.99 -1.94
C GLY A 210 -17.59 2.92 -2.49
N VAL A 211 -18.61 2.36 -3.18
CA VAL A 211 -19.68 3.12 -3.87
C VAL A 211 -21.09 2.73 -3.41
N SER A 212 -21.28 1.56 -2.81
CA SER A 212 -22.57 1.09 -2.31
C SER A 212 -22.41 0.05 -1.20
N SER A 213 -23.17 0.20 -0.12
CA SER A 213 -23.27 -0.79 0.98
C SER A 213 -24.15 -1.98 0.67
N GLU A 214 -24.81 -1.93 -0.48
CA GLU A 214 -25.64 -2.99 -1.02
C GLU A 214 -24.89 -3.66 -2.18
N SER A 215 -25.49 -4.74 -2.71
CA SER A 215 -25.03 -5.37 -3.94
C SER A 215 -25.06 -4.37 -5.11
N LEU A 216 -24.14 -4.53 -6.05
CA LEU A 216 -24.17 -3.80 -7.30
C LEU A 216 -25.30 -4.33 -8.17
N LEU A 217 -26.07 -3.40 -8.73
CA LEU A 217 -27.25 -3.71 -9.53
C LEU A 217 -26.92 -3.75 -11.04
N TRP A 218 -27.70 -4.55 -11.77
CA TRP A 218 -27.59 -4.76 -13.21
C TRP A 218 -28.95 -4.55 -13.87
N ASP A 219 -29.05 -3.59 -14.79
CA ASP A 219 -30.29 -3.26 -15.50
C ASP A 219 -30.40 -4.12 -16.76
N LEU A 220 -31.37 -5.03 -16.76
CA LEU A 220 -31.60 -5.99 -17.84
C LEU A 220 -33.04 -5.88 -18.32
N THR A 221 -33.23 -5.96 -19.63
CA THR A 221 -34.55 -6.03 -20.26
C THR A 221 -35.03 -7.47 -20.39
N GLU A 222 -36.31 -7.68 -20.66
CA GLU A 222 -36.84 -8.98 -21.05
C GLU A 222 -36.17 -9.46 -22.34
N GLY A 223 -35.74 -10.72 -22.35
CA GLY A 223 -35.11 -11.38 -23.48
C GLY A 223 -33.66 -11.79 -23.22
N LYS A 224 -32.94 -12.06 -24.32
CA LYS A 224 -31.59 -12.63 -24.25
C LYS A 224 -30.53 -11.57 -24.03
N HIS A 225 -29.68 -11.81 -23.02
CA HIS A 225 -28.52 -10.99 -22.70
C HIS A 225 -27.27 -11.86 -22.60
N THR A 226 -26.10 -11.28 -22.88
CA THR A 226 -24.81 -11.92 -22.60
C THR A 226 -24.22 -11.38 -21.31
N ILE A 227 -23.77 -12.28 -20.42
CA ILE A 227 -22.96 -11.95 -19.25
C ILE A 227 -21.55 -12.45 -19.52
N ARG A 228 -20.57 -11.55 -19.58
CA ARG A 228 -19.18 -11.90 -19.81
C ARG A 228 -18.34 -11.52 -18.60
N LEU A 229 -17.61 -12.48 -18.05
CA LEU A 229 -16.59 -12.24 -17.04
C LEU A 229 -15.23 -12.06 -17.72
N THR A 230 -14.55 -10.96 -17.43
CA THR A 230 -13.21 -10.67 -17.94
C THR A 230 -12.16 -10.93 -16.87
N GLY A 231 -10.98 -11.39 -17.32
CA GLY A 231 -9.81 -11.60 -16.49
C GLY A 231 -9.33 -10.30 -15.86
N GLY A 232 -8.57 -10.43 -14.78
CA GLY A 232 -8.05 -9.31 -14.01
C GLY A 232 -6.88 -9.73 -13.15
N ARG A 233 -7.15 -10.45 -12.06
CA ARG A 233 -6.12 -10.90 -11.10
C ARG A 233 -6.53 -12.21 -10.42
N GLU A 234 -5.54 -13.06 -10.11
CA GLU A 234 -5.67 -14.35 -9.42
C GLU A 234 -6.51 -15.42 -10.14
N ALA A 235 -6.25 -16.68 -9.82
CA ALA A 235 -7.01 -17.83 -10.27
C ALA A 235 -8.21 -18.13 -9.36
N LEU A 236 -9.29 -18.69 -9.92
CA LEU A 236 -10.46 -19.16 -9.16
C LEU A 236 -11.14 -20.34 -9.84
N SER A 237 -11.92 -21.09 -9.07
CA SER A 237 -12.97 -21.94 -9.61
C SER A 237 -14.32 -21.22 -9.58
N ILE A 238 -15.16 -21.45 -10.58
CA ILE A 238 -16.52 -20.94 -10.69
C ILE A 238 -17.47 -22.13 -10.81
N ALA A 239 -18.48 -22.19 -9.94
CA ALA A 239 -19.54 -23.19 -10.01
C ALA A 239 -20.77 -22.66 -10.75
N ALA A 240 -21.24 -21.47 -10.40
CA ALA A 240 -22.44 -20.89 -11.00
C ALA A 240 -22.47 -19.37 -10.88
N LEU A 241 -23.24 -18.75 -11.79
CA LEU A 241 -23.70 -17.37 -11.69
C LEU A 241 -25.22 -17.38 -11.47
N THR A 242 -25.72 -16.54 -10.58
CA THR A 242 -27.15 -16.47 -10.28
C THR A 242 -27.64 -15.03 -10.35
N LEU A 243 -28.62 -14.76 -11.21
CA LEU A 243 -29.36 -13.50 -11.19
C LEU A 243 -30.58 -13.61 -10.29
N THR A 244 -30.71 -12.69 -9.35
CA THR A 244 -31.86 -12.58 -8.44
C THR A 244 -32.42 -11.16 -8.44
N THR A 245 -33.68 -11.02 -8.04
CA THR A 245 -34.23 -9.69 -7.75
C THR A 245 -33.60 -9.12 -6.48
N PRO A 246 -33.34 -7.81 -6.39
CA PRO A 246 -32.79 -7.17 -5.20
C PRO A 246 -33.58 -7.46 -3.95
N LYS A 247 -32.88 -7.76 -2.85
CA LYS A 247 -33.51 -8.04 -1.56
C LYS A 247 -34.01 -6.74 -0.93
N TYR A 248 -35.24 -6.77 -0.42
CA TYR A 248 -35.77 -5.69 0.39
C TYR A 248 -35.22 -5.77 1.82
N ILE A 249 -34.58 -4.70 2.29
CA ILE A 249 -34.08 -4.58 3.66
C ILE A 249 -35.08 -3.74 4.47
N PRO A 250 -35.71 -4.29 5.52
CA PRO A 250 -36.71 -3.57 6.30
C PRO A 250 -36.09 -2.42 7.11
N SER A 251 -36.91 -1.45 7.53
CA SER A 251 -36.53 -0.53 8.61
C SER A 251 -36.49 -1.24 9.96
N TYR A 252 -35.75 -0.70 10.94
CA TYR A 252 -35.74 -1.26 12.30
C TYR A 252 -37.15 -1.46 12.88
N GLY A 253 -38.06 -0.50 12.65
CA GLY A 253 -39.44 -0.61 13.11
C GLY A 253 -40.24 -1.74 12.44
N GLU A 254 -39.93 -2.07 11.18
CA GLU A 254 -40.53 -3.23 10.48
C GLU A 254 -39.89 -4.55 10.91
N TYR A 255 -38.56 -4.56 11.12
CA TYR A 255 -37.83 -5.69 11.66
C TYR A 255 -38.39 -6.12 13.03
N VAL A 256 -38.59 -5.16 13.94
CA VAL A 256 -39.19 -5.43 15.26
C VAL A 256 -40.59 -6.05 15.12
N LYS A 257 -41.45 -5.48 14.26
CA LYS A 257 -42.80 -6.02 14.01
C LYS A 257 -42.79 -7.41 13.39
N ALA A 258 -41.84 -7.71 12.49
CA ALA A 258 -41.69 -9.04 11.93
C ALA A 258 -41.25 -10.04 13.01
N ALA A 259 -40.34 -9.61 13.89
CA ALA A 259 -39.85 -10.43 14.99
C ALA A 259 -40.89 -10.66 16.11
N GLU A 260 -41.89 -9.78 16.27
CA GLU A 260 -43.01 -9.96 17.20
C GLU A 260 -43.83 -11.24 16.93
N GLN A 261 -43.76 -11.81 15.72
CA GLN A 261 -44.39 -13.10 15.41
C GLN A 261 -43.73 -14.26 16.18
N TYR A 262 -42.45 -14.14 16.50
CA TYR A 262 -41.66 -15.13 17.26
C TYR A 262 -41.61 -14.83 18.77
N SER A 263 -41.96 -13.60 19.17
CA SER A 263 -41.81 -13.10 20.55
C SER A 263 -42.77 -13.71 21.58
N SER A 264 -43.83 -14.38 21.14
CA SER A 264 -44.83 -15.01 22.02
C SER A 264 -44.30 -16.23 22.81
N SER A 265 -43.04 -16.63 22.57
CA SER A 265 -42.43 -17.83 23.16
C SER A 265 -41.14 -17.60 23.96
N ALA A 266 -40.60 -16.38 24.07
CA ALA A 266 -39.25 -16.15 24.63
C ALA A 266 -39.24 -15.22 25.85
N VAL A 267 -38.74 -15.74 26.97
CA VAL A 267 -38.27 -14.95 28.12
C VAL A 267 -36.82 -15.38 28.37
N THR A 268 -35.88 -14.47 28.14
CA THR A 268 -34.57 -14.55 28.80
C THR A 268 -34.83 -14.41 30.30
N ASP A 269 -34.97 -15.52 31.03
CA ASP A 269 -35.20 -15.50 32.49
C ASP A 269 -34.04 -14.82 33.25
N ASP A 270 -32.84 -14.83 32.68
CA ASP A 270 -31.66 -14.16 33.22
C ASP A 270 -31.49 -12.75 32.62
N LYS A 271 -32.20 -11.79 33.20
CA LYS A 271 -32.11 -10.36 32.87
C LYS A 271 -30.71 -9.76 33.05
N GLY A 272 -29.81 -10.44 33.74
CA GLY A 272 -28.43 -10.01 33.98
C GLY A 272 -27.39 -10.64 33.05
N TRP A 273 -27.81 -11.50 32.11
CA TRP A 273 -26.88 -12.25 31.27
C TRP A 273 -26.12 -11.36 30.27
N TYR A 274 -24.82 -11.58 30.15
CA TYR A 274 -23.98 -11.06 29.08
C TYR A 274 -22.80 -11.99 28.81
N LYS A 275 -22.24 -11.91 27.60
CA LYS A 275 -21.00 -12.57 27.18
C LYS A 275 -20.08 -11.53 26.53
N VAL A 276 -18.81 -11.55 26.93
CA VAL A 276 -17.74 -10.74 26.31
C VAL A 276 -16.97 -11.63 25.35
N ILE A 277 -16.68 -11.09 24.17
CA ILE A 277 -15.93 -11.73 23.10
C ILE A 277 -14.76 -10.79 22.81
N GLU A 278 -13.54 -11.23 23.11
CA GLU A 278 -12.35 -10.42 22.83
C GLU A 278 -12.24 -10.22 21.32
N ALA A 279 -11.94 -8.99 20.87
CA ALA A 279 -12.02 -8.67 19.45
C ALA A 279 -10.92 -9.37 18.65
N GLU A 280 -9.78 -9.71 19.27
CA GLU A 280 -8.76 -10.57 18.67
C GLU A 280 -9.21 -12.03 18.49
N HIS A 281 -10.34 -12.46 19.08
CA HIS A 281 -10.94 -13.79 18.86
C HIS A 281 -11.96 -13.74 17.71
N PHE A 282 -11.52 -13.26 16.56
CA PHE A 282 -12.33 -13.29 15.34
C PHE A 282 -12.36 -14.70 14.74
N SER A 283 -13.45 -15.05 14.04
CA SER A 283 -13.59 -16.35 13.37
C SER A 283 -12.88 -16.36 12.02
N VAL A 284 -13.09 -15.31 11.23
CA VAL A 284 -12.53 -15.14 9.88
C VAL A 284 -12.53 -13.66 9.50
N LYS A 285 -11.63 -13.29 8.58
CA LYS A 285 -11.53 -11.93 8.03
C LYS A 285 -11.28 -11.96 6.52
N SER A 286 -11.58 -10.85 5.86
CA SER A 286 -11.50 -10.73 4.39
C SER A 286 -10.11 -10.45 3.82
N SER A 287 -9.14 -10.13 4.68
CA SER A 287 -7.80 -9.72 4.26
C SER A 287 -6.75 -10.08 5.31
N ASN A 288 -5.59 -10.56 4.86
CA ASN A 288 -4.42 -10.81 5.72
C ASN A 288 -3.71 -9.51 6.15
N ALA A 289 -4.02 -8.37 5.52
CA ALA A 289 -3.51 -7.07 5.94
C ALA A 289 -4.13 -6.61 7.27
N ILE A 290 -5.34 -7.07 7.59
CA ILE A 290 -5.97 -6.83 8.90
C ILE A 290 -5.26 -7.70 9.93
N HIS A 291 -4.63 -7.10 10.93
CA HIS A 291 -3.88 -7.84 11.94
C HIS A 291 -4.21 -7.33 13.34
N THR A 292 -3.91 -8.17 14.34
CA THR A 292 -4.01 -7.79 15.73
C THR A 292 -2.89 -6.83 16.12
N ASP A 293 -3.19 -5.96 17.08
CA ASP A 293 -2.30 -4.92 17.57
C ASP A 293 -2.26 -4.94 19.11
N SER A 294 -1.28 -4.25 19.68
CA SER A 294 -1.06 -4.19 21.12
C SER A 294 -1.32 -2.79 21.64
N MET A 295 -2.37 -2.64 22.44
CA MET A 295 -2.71 -1.40 23.10
C MET A 295 -2.46 -1.48 24.61
N SER A 296 -1.73 -0.50 25.12
CA SER A 296 -1.43 -0.37 26.55
C SER A 296 -2.18 0.79 27.18
N GLU A 297 -3.42 0.52 27.62
CA GLU A 297 -4.23 1.46 28.39
C GLU A 297 -4.96 0.77 29.55
N ARG A 298 -5.62 1.56 30.42
CA ARG A 298 -6.39 0.99 31.53
C ARG A 298 -7.72 0.43 31.02
N PHE A 299 -8.10 -0.74 31.54
CA PHE A 299 -9.32 -1.47 31.17
C PHE A 299 -9.36 -2.00 29.74
N ILE A 300 -8.22 -2.05 29.04
CA ILE A 300 -8.05 -2.88 27.84
C ILE A 300 -8.05 -4.36 28.24
N SER A 301 -8.53 -5.25 27.37
CA SER A 301 -8.57 -6.68 27.62
C SER A 301 -7.95 -7.44 26.44
N PRO A 302 -6.99 -8.35 26.68
CA PRO A 302 -6.25 -8.56 27.93
C PRO A 302 -5.32 -7.39 28.33
N ASP A 303 -5.11 -7.16 29.63
CA ASP A 303 -4.14 -6.16 30.12
C ASP A 303 -2.70 -6.61 29.81
N PRO A 304 -1.94 -5.82 29.01
CA PRO A 304 -0.59 -6.20 28.58
C PRO A 304 0.43 -6.22 29.73
N LYS A 305 0.16 -5.52 30.84
CA LYS A 305 1.02 -5.47 32.03
C LYS A 305 2.50 -5.14 31.75
N GLY A 306 2.76 -4.36 30.70
CA GLY A 306 4.11 -3.97 30.28
C GLY A 306 4.83 -4.96 29.36
N ARG A 307 4.12 -5.98 28.85
CA ARG A 307 4.55 -6.89 27.78
C ARG A 307 3.85 -6.53 26.48
N LEU A 308 4.32 -7.07 25.36
CA LEU A 308 3.59 -7.03 24.09
C LEU A 308 2.53 -8.14 24.13
N ILE A 309 1.25 -7.77 24.15
CA ILE A 309 0.09 -8.66 24.10
C ILE A 309 -0.83 -8.12 23.01
N TYR A 310 -1.21 -8.97 22.06
CA TYR A 310 -2.06 -8.59 20.95
C TYR A 310 -3.53 -8.66 21.39
N ASN A 311 -4.04 -7.53 21.88
CA ASN A 311 -5.31 -7.40 22.60
C ASN A 311 -6.32 -6.50 21.89
N THR A 312 -6.02 -6.06 20.67
CA THR A 312 -6.96 -5.31 19.84
C THR A 312 -6.83 -5.77 18.40
N ILE A 313 -7.83 -5.44 17.59
CA ILE A 313 -7.79 -5.68 16.14
C ILE A 313 -8.30 -4.46 15.36
N GLY A 314 -7.74 -4.25 14.17
CA GLY A 314 -8.15 -3.21 13.24
C GLY A 314 -7.26 -1.97 13.25
N GLY A 315 -7.87 -0.79 13.36
CA GLY A 315 -7.17 0.49 13.26
C GLY A 315 -6.63 0.75 11.86
N ASP A 316 -5.35 1.09 11.76
CA ASP A 316 -4.68 1.34 10.46
C ASP A 316 -4.64 0.11 9.55
N SER A 317 -4.80 -1.10 10.12
CA SER A 317 -4.87 -2.37 9.37
C SER A 317 -6.27 -2.64 8.79
N TRP A 318 -7.32 -1.97 9.29
CA TRP A 318 -8.71 -2.16 8.87
C TRP A 318 -9.38 -0.83 8.49
N LYS A 319 -8.98 -0.31 7.32
CA LYS A 319 -9.39 1.02 6.82
C LYS A 319 -9.93 1.05 5.38
N GLN A 320 -9.70 0.00 4.60
CA GLN A 320 -10.12 -0.06 3.20
C GLN A 320 -11.58 -0.49 3.10
N ALA A 321 -12.38 0.18 2.26
CA ALA A 321 -13.77 -0.20 2.04
C ALA A 321 -13.87 -1.63 1.48
N GLY A 322 -14.86 -2.38 1.94
CA GLY A 322 -15.06 -3.80 1.62
C GLY A 322 -14.31 -4.75 2.53
N ASN A 323 -13.24 -4.32 3.21
CA ASN A 323 -12.57 -5.17 4.19
C ASN A 323 -13.46 -5.39 5.42
N TRP A 324 -13.52 -6.62 5.92
CA TRP A 324 -14.38 -7.00 7.03
C TRP A 324 -13.74 -8.01 7.98
N ILE A 325 -14.26 -8.04 9.20
CA ILE A 325 -13.93 -9.00 10.25
C ILE A 325 -15.26 -9.61 10.75
N GLU A 326 -15.24 -10.90 11.05
CA GLU A 326 -16.39 -11.64 11.55
C GLU A 326 -16.07 -12.32 12.89
N TRP A 327 -17.06 -12.34 13.77
CA TRP A 327 -17.00 -12.94 15.10
C TRP A 327 -18.18 -13.88 15.31
N GLU A 328 -17.95 -14.93 16.11
CA GLU A 328 -19.00 -15.83 16.57
C GLU A 328 -19.60 -15.31 17.88
N LEU A 329 -20.90 -15.06 17.86
CA LEU A 329 -21.71 -14.71 19.02
C LEU A 329 -22.45 -15.97 19.48
N GLU A 330 -22.40 -16.32 20.76
CA GLU A 330 -23.15 -17.46 21.29
C GLU A 330 -24.18 -16.97 22.31
N VAL A 331 -25.44 -17.29 22.08
CA VAL A 331 -26.54 -16.93 22.99
C VAL A 331 -27.21 -18.17 23.58
N PRO A 332 -27.56 -18.16 24.87
CA PRO A 332 -27.99 -19.36 25.59
C PRO A 332 -29.45 -19.75 25.32
N LYS A 333 -30.26 -18.84 24.81
CA LYS A 333 -31.68 -19.02 24.50
C LYS A 333 -32.12 -18.06 23.41
N SER A 334 -33.10 -18.44 22.60
CA SER A 334 -33.71 -17.51 21.64
C SER A 334 -34.34 -16.32 22.36
N GLY A 335 -34.12 -15.09 21.87
CA GLY A 335 -34.66 -13.89 22.50
C GLY A 335 -34.10 -12.59 21.92
N TRP A 336 -34.46 -11.48 22.57
CA TRP A 336 -33.95 -10.15 22.26
C TRP A 336 -32.63 -9.90 22.98
N TYR A 337 -31.63 -9.47 22.24
CA TYR A 337 -30.30 -9.13 22.74
C TYR A 337 -29.87 -7.76 22.28
N VAL A 338 -28.97 -7.14 23.03
CA VAL A 338 -28.29 -5.91 22.66
C VAL A 338 -26.82 -6.23 22.45
N ILE A 339 -26.23 -5.62 21.43
CA ILE A 339 -24.81 -5.79 21.10
C ILE A 339 -24.10 -4.46 21.37
N ASP A 340 -23.10 -4.51 22.25
CA ASP A 340 -22.17 -3.42 22.50
C ASP A 340 -20.77 -3.78 21.98
N PHE A 341 -19.92 -2.78 21.82
CA PHE A 341 -18.53 -2.96 21.43
C PHE A 341 -17.68 -1.84 22.02
N LYS A 342 -16.44 -2.18 22.37
CA LYS A 342 -15.44 -1.19 22.81
C LYS A 342 -14.51 -0.86 21.65
N TYR A 343 -14.50 0.40 21.24
CA TYR A 343 -13.80 0.83 20.03
C TYR A 343 -13.04 2.14 20.20
N PHE A 344 -12.05 2.32 19.34
CA PHE A 344 -11.34 3.58 19.14
C PHE A 344 -11.43 4.00 17.67
N GLN A 345 -11.83 5.25 17.46
CA GLN A 345 -11.88 5.91 16.17
C GLN A 345 -11.28 7.31 16.36
N GLY A 346 -9.96 7.43 16.14
CA GLY A 346 -9.24 8.71 16.25
C GLY A 346 -8.19 8.89 15.16
N TYR A 347 -8.26 8.08 14.10
CA TYR A 347 -7.26 8.01 13.03
C TYR A 347 -7.37 9.19 12.05
N ASN A 348 -8.59 9.66 11.76
CA ASN A 348 -8.85 10.76 10.81
C ASN A 348 -9.38 12.02 11.51
N GLY A 349 -8.80 12.34 12.67
CA GLY A 349 -9.13 13.54 13.43
C GLY A 349 -10.56 13.54 13.96
N LYS A 350 -11.46 14.26 13.29
CA LYS A 350 -12.88 14.36 13.65
C LYS A 350 -13.83 13.77 12.59
N ALA A 351 -13.30 12.99 11.66
CA ALA A 351 -14.13 12.32 10.68
C ALA A 351 -14.82 11.09 11.29
N ASN A 352 -16.09 10.87 10.93
CA ASN A 352 -16.81 9.64 11.27
C ASN A 352 -16.27 8.47 10.44
N ALA A 353 -16.35 7.25 10.98
CA ALA A 353 -16.21 6.02 10.21
C ALA A 353 -17.58 5.34 10.04
N TYR A 354 -17.76 4.59 8.97
CA TYR A 354 -19.01 3.87 8.70
C TYR A 354 -18.76 2.37 8.60
N ARG A 355 -19.77 1.60 9.04
CA ARG A 355 -19.78 0.14 8.96
C ARG A 355 -21.11 -0.36 8.41
N THR A 356 -21.05 -1.28 7.45
CA THR A 356 -22.18 -2.16 7.17
C THR A 356 -22.15 -3.32 8.17
N VAL A 357 -23.24 -3.51 8.91
CA VAL A 357 -23.35 -4.55 9.95
C VAL A 357 -24.22 -5.68 9.44
N MET A 358 -23.69 -6.89 9.45
CA MET A 358 -24.42 -8.11 9.09
C MET A 358 -24.51 -9.05 10.28
N LEU A 359 -25.66 -9.71 10.40
CA LEU A 359 -25.87 -10.87 11.25
C LEU A 359 -26.24 -12.06 10.38
N ASP A 360 -25.53 -13.18 10.54
CA ASP A 360 -25.74 -14.42 9.80
C ASP A 360 -25.75 -14.24 8.27
N GLY A 361 -24.89 -13.34 7.78
CA GLY A 361 -24.71 -13.04 6.36
C GLY A 361 -25.70 -12.04 5.75
N GLU A 362 -26.66 -11.52 6.53
CA GLU A 362 -27.66 -10.56 6.05
C GLU A 362 -27.60 -9.25 6.86
N VAL A 363 -28.00 -8.14 6.24
CA VAL A 363 -28.19 -6.87 6.96
C VAL A 363 -29.59 -6.89 7.59
N PRO A 364 -29.72 -6.88 8.93
CA PRO A 364 -31.03 -7.08 9.58
C PRO A 364 -32.06 -6.00 9.25
N PHE A 365 -31.60 -4.75 9.16
CA PHE A 365 -32.42 -3.59 8.83
C PHE A 365 -31.55 -2.45 8.28
N ARG A 366 -32.16 -1.56 7.49
CA ARG A 366 -31.45 -0.58 6.65
C ARG A 366 -30.58 0.43 7.41
N GLU A 367 -30.92 0.74 8.67
CA GLU A 367 -30.13 1.64 9.51
C GLU A 367 -28.71 1.09 9.80
N LEU A 368 -28.47 -0.20 9.52
CA LEU A 368 -27.16 -0.86 9.63
C LEU A 368 -26.34 -0.89 8.33
N LEU A 369 -26.83 -0.35 7.22
CA LEU A 369 -26.06 -0.27 5.97
C LEU A 369 -24.87 0.69 6.10
N HIS A 370 -25.04 1.82 6.80
CA HIS A 370 -24.03 2.86 7.01
C HIS A 370 -23.93 3.24 8.50
N TYR A 371 -23.82 2.25 9.38
CA TYR A 371 -23.80 2.52 10.81
C TYR A 371 -22.63 3.44 11.17
N THR A 372 -22.95 4.60 11.77
CA THR A 372 -21.98 5.67 12.03
C THR A 372 -21.25 5.43 13.34
N LEU A 373 -19.92 5.46 13.28
CA LEU A 373 -19.01 5.42 14.42
C LEU A 373 -18.32 6.78 14.58
N PRO A 374 -18.77 7.61 15.53
CA PRO A 374 -18.19 8.92 15.77
C PRO A 374 -16.75 8.86 16.29
N PRO A 375 -15.96 9.92 16.07
CA PRO A 375 -14.59 9.99 16.58
C PRO A 375 -14.56 10.11 18.11
N ASN A 376 -13.61 9.40 18.73
CA ASN A 376 -13.36 9.41 20.16
C ASN A 376 -11.88 9.64 20.48
N LYS A 377 -11.59 10.04 21.74
CA LYS A 377 -10.22 10.39 22.17
C LYS A 377 -9.45 9.21 22.78
N GLY A 378 -10.11 8.08 22.94
CA GLY A 378 -9.63 6.85 23.55
C GLY A 378 -10.74 5.80 23.45
N MET A 379 -10.49 4.58 23.92
CA MET A 379 -11.48 3.53 23.78
C MET A 379 -12.76 3.83 24.55
N GLU A 380 -13.89 3.71 23.86
CA GLU A 380 -15.23 3.91 24.41
C GLU A 380 -16.11 2.68 24.15
N ILE A 381 -16.97 2.34 25.12
CA ILE A 381 -18.00 1.31 24.94
C ILE A 381 -19.21 2.01 24.32
N ALA A 382 -19.64 1.55 23.16
CA ALA A 382 -20.86 1.98 22.51
C ALA A 382 -21.79 0.80 22.25
N THR A 383 -23.08 1.12 22.19
CA THR A 383 -24.15 0.19 21.84
C THR A 383 -24.61 0.51 20.43
N PHE A 384 -24.93 -0.51 19.62
CA PHE A 384 -25.64 -0.26 18.36
C PHE A 384 -26.95 0.48 18.64
N SER A 385 -27.07 1.72 18.16
CA SER A 385 -28.16 2.62 18.53
C SER A 385 -28.54 3.57 17.40
N ASP A 386 -29.74 4.15 17.50
CA ASP A 386 -30.18 5.18 16.57
C ASP A 386 -29.48 6.53 16.82
N GLU A 387 -29.75 7.53 15.99
CA GLU A 387 -29.17 8.87 16.12
C GLU A 387 -29.51 9.58 17.44
N LYS A 388 -30.52 9.12 18.18
CA LYS A 388 -30.92 9.65 19.49
C LYS A 388 -30.25 8.90 20.65
N GLY A 389 -29.53 7.81 20.36
CA GLY A 389 -28.90 6.94 21.34
C GLY A 389 -29.82 5.86 21.90
N GLU A 390 -30.98 5.60 21.28
CA GLU A 390 -31.84 4.47 21.66
C GLU A 390 -31.25 3.17 21.11
N SER A 391 -31.00 2.18 21.98
CA SER A 391 -30.35 0.93 21.61
C SER A 391 -31.20 0.08 20.66
N TYR A 392 -30.57 -0.47 19.62
CA TYR A 392 -31.15 -1.52 18.80
C TYR A 392 -31.13 -2.85 19.56
N SER A 393 -32.24 -3.58 19.45
CA SER A 393 -32.36 -4.96 19.92
C SER A 393 -32.41 -5.91 18.73
N PHE A 394 -31.74 -7.03 18.86
CA PHE A 394 -31.60 -8.06 17.84
C PHE A 394 -32.27 -9.34 18.33
N TRP A 395 -33.14 -9.90 17.51
CA TRP A 395 -33.68 -11.23 17.74
C TRP A 395 -32.64 -12.26 17.30
N LEU A 396 -32.18 -13.08 18.24
CA LEU A 396 -31.23 -14.17 18.01
C LEU A 396 -31.86 -15.49 18.45
N GLU A 397 -31.56 -16.57 17.73
CA GLU A 397 -32.00 -17.93 18.09
C GLU A 397 -31.00 -18.56 19.08
N GLU A 398 -31.38 -19.64 19.78
CA GLU A 398 -30.43 -20.36 20.63
C GLU A 398 -29.28 -20.93 19.79
N GLY A 399 -28.03 -20.61 20.15
CA GLY A 399 -26.83 -21.13 19.49
C GLY A 399 -25.85 -20.06 19.05
N THR A 400 -25.10 -20.37 17.99
CA THR A 400 -24.04 -19.53 17.44
C THR A 400 -24.54 -18.70 16.26
N HIS A 401 -24.23 -17.41 16.28
CA HIS A 401 -24.52 -16.42 15.25
C HIS A 401 -23.23 -15.76 14.77
N GLN A 402 -23.22 -15.25 13.55
CA GLN A 402 -22.07 -14.56 12.97
C GLN A 402 -22.34 -13.06 12.93
N LEU A 403 -21.52 -12.27 13.61
CA LEU A 403 -21.51 -10.81 13.48
C LEU A 403 -20.37 -10.42 12.55
N ARG A 404 -20.70 -9.75 11.45
CA ARG A 404 -19.71 -9.20 10.52
C ARG A 404 -19.83 -7.69 10.45
N LEU A 405 -18.69 -7.02 10.56
CA LEU A 405 -18.57 -5.58 10.34
C LEU A 405 -17.73 -5.35 9.09
N ILE A 406 -18.29 -4.59 8.14
CA ILE A 406 -17.64 -4.27 6.86
C ILE A 406 -17.31 -2.79 6.82
N ALA A 407 -16.06 -2.45 6.51
CA ALA A 407 -15.67 -1.06 6.30
C ALA A 407 -16.39 -0.50 5.06
N ASP A 408 -17.08 0.63 5.23
CA ASP A 408 -17.95 1.21 4.22
C ASP A 408 -17.58 2.67 3.98
N SER A 409 -17.31 3.05 2.74
CA SER A 409 -17.03 4.44 2.35
C SER A 409 -18.01 4.97 1.30
N SER A 410 -19.11 4.26 1.03
CA SER A 410 -20.05 4.59 -0.03
C SER A 410 -20.69 5.98 0.11
N LEU A 411 -20.99 6.42 1.34
CA LEU A 411 -21.47 7.78 1.62
C LEU A 411 -20.46 8.87 1.23
N LEU A 412 -19.18 8.53 1.12
CA LEU A 412 -18.12 9.48 0.77
C LEU A 412 -17.88 9.53 -0.75
N SER A 413 -18.31 8.50 -1.49
CA SER A 413 -18.08 8.38 -2.94
C SER A 413 -18.55 9.61 -3.73
N PRO A 414 -19.78 10.14 -3.54
CA PRO A 414 -20.24 11.30 -4.30
C PRO A 414 -19.36 12.53 -4.13
N ALA A 415 -18.85 12.75 -2.92
CA ALA A 415 -17.94 13.86 -2.61
C ALA A 415 -16.57 13.66 -3.27
N LEU A 416 -16.05 12.43 -3.25
CA LEU A 416 -14.77 12.07 -3.86
C LEU A 416 -14.81 12.16 -5.38
N GLU A 417 -15.88 11.66 -6.01
CA GLU A 417 -16.12 11.78 -7.45
C GLU A 417 -16.22 13.25 -7.87
N SER A 418 -16.99 14.06 -7.12
CA SER A 418 -17.10 15.50 -7.36
C SER A 418 -15.76 16.22 -7.21
N LEU A 419 -14.94 15.81 -6.23
CA LEU A 419 -13.62 16.38 -5.99
C LEU A 419 -12.63 16.01 -7.12
N LYS A 420 -12.67 14.77 -7.61
CA LYS A 420 -11.91 14.32 -8.80
C LYS A 420 -12.33 15.09 -10.06
N LYS A 421 -13.61 15.38 -10.23
CA LYS A 421 -14.11 16.22 -11.33
C LYS A 421 -13.55 17.64 -11.25
N VAL A 422 -13.62 18.28 -10.08
CA VAL A 422 -13.04 19.62 -9.89
C VAL A 422 -11.54 19.65 -10.19
N LEU A 423 -10.80 18.61 -9.77
CA LEU A 423 -9.38 18.48 -10.08
C LEU A 423 -9.11 18.42 -11.58
N ALA A 424 -9.92 17.65 -12.33
CA ALA A 424 -9.85 17.59 -13.79
C ALA A 424 -10.15 18.95 -14.43
N ASP A 425 -11.19 19.65 -13.94
CA ASP A 425 -11.55 20.99 -14.44
C ASP A 425 -10.40 22.00 -14.16
N ILE A 426 -9.78 21.94 -12.98
CA ILE A 426 -8.59 22.74 -12.63
C ILE A 426 -7.43 22.44 -13.58
N ALA A 427 -7.18 21.16 -13.90
CA ALA A 427 -6.11 20.76 -14.82
C ALA A 427 -6.34 21.30 -16.24
N VAL A 428 -7.59 21.27 -16.71
CA VAL A 428 -7.95 21.85 -18.02
C VAL A 428 -7.66 23.35 -18.05
N VAL A 429 -8.09 24.08 -17.02
CA VAL A 429 -7.83 25.53 -16.92
C VAL A 429 -6.34 25.83 -16.81
N ASP A 430 -5.59 25.10 -15.99
CA ASP A 430 -4.13 25.24 -15.90
C ASP A 430 -3.48 25.07 -17.28
N ARG A 431 -3.83 24.00 -18.01
CA ARG A 431 -3.31 23.73 -19.36
C ARG A 431 -3.64 24.84 -20.36
N GLU A 432 -4.89 25.29 -20.41
CA GLU A 432 -5.30 26.39 -21.31
C GLU A 432 -4.49 27.67 -21.04
N ILE A 433 -4.28 28.00 -19.77
CA ILE A 433 -3.48 29.17 -19.39
C ILE A 433 -2.01 28.99 -19.74
N ARG A 434 -1.44 27.78 -19.58
CA ARG A 434 -0.06 27.48 -20.02
C ARG A 434 0.12 27.68 -21.51
N LEU A 435 -0.84 27.22 -22.31
CA LEU A 435 -0.85 27.42 -23.77
C LEU A 435 -0.90 28.91 -24.14
N ILE A 436 -1.75 29.70 -23.47
CA ILE A 436 -1.85 31.15 -23.70
C ILE A 436 -0.58 31.88 -23.25
N SER A 437 -0.01 31.47 -22.12
CA SER A 437 1.10 32.18 -21.49
C SER A 437 2.47 31.80 -22.03
N GLY A 438 2.61 30.61 -22.59
CA GLY A 438 3.91 29.99 -22.87
C GLY A 438 4.68 29.57 -21.62
N ASN A 439 4.04 29.62 -20.45
CA ASN A 439 4.63 29.30 -19.16
C ASN A 439 4.50 27.80 -18.83
N TYR A 440 5.39 27.00 -19.41
CA TYR A 440 5.49 25.56 -19.16
C TYR A 440 6.38 25.22 -17.96
N GLY A 441 6.84 26.22 -17.21
CA GLY A 441 7.70 26.03 -16.04
C GLY A 441 6.95 25.38 -14.87
N THR A 442 7.60 24.39 -14.25
CA THR A 442 7.16 23.75 -12.99
C THR A 442 7.86 24.35 -11.75
N GLY A 443 8.84 25.23 -11.94
CA GLY A 443 9.61 25.91 -10.89
C GLY A 443 9.35 27.43 -10.82
N SER A 444 10.03 28.10 -9.88
CA SER A 444 9.87 29.54 -9.57
C SER A 444 10.36 30.53 -10.64
N GLY A 445 10.80 30.08 -11.82
CA GLY A 445 11.40 30.97 -12.81
C GLY A 445 11.50 30.51 -14.27
N ALA A 446 10.94 29.36 -14.66
CA ALA A 446 10.96 28.97 -16.06
C ALA A 446 9.81 29.70 -16.81
N ASN A 447 10.17 30.58 -17.75
CA ASN A 447 9.28 31.37 -18.64
C ASN A 447 8.38 32.45 -17.98
N LEU A 448 8.63 32.84 -16.73
CA LEU A 448 7.89 33.92 -16.07
C LEU A 448 8.44 35.31 -16.48
N ASP A 449 7.87 35.93 -17.50
CA ASP A 449 8.10 37.36 -17.80
C ASP A 449 7.18 38.22 -16.91
N THR A 450 7.65 38.53 -15.70
CA THR A 450 6.90 39.37 -14.75
C THR A 450 6.70 40.81 -15.23
N ALA A 451 7.40 41.25 -16.29
CA ALA A 451 7.20 42.56 -16.90
C ALA A 451 6.05 42.58 -17.93
N ARG A 452 5.52 41.40 -18.31
CA ARG A 452 4.41 41.27 -19.25
C ARG A 452 3.06 41.48 -18.56
N SER A 453 2.29 42.42 -19.08
CA SER A 453 0.88 42.64 -18.69
C SER A 453 -0.04 41.74 -19.52
N TRP A 454 -0.93 41.02 -18.85
CA TRP A 454 -1.87 40.10 -19.49
C TRP A 454 -3.28 40.69 -19.56
N GLN A 455 -4.01 40.31 -20.61
CA GLN A 455 -5.45 40.56 -20.76
C GLN A 455 -6.13 39.22 -20.99
N ILE A 456 -6.19 38.38 -19.95
CA ILE A 456 -6.57 36.98 -20.11
C ILE A 456 -8.00 36.82 -20.65
N LYS A 457 -8.90 37.77 -20.30
CA LYS A 457 -10.29 37.80 -20.79
C LYS A 457 -10.42 37.91 -22.31
N THR A 458 -9.39 38.42 -22.99
CA THR A 458 -9.36 38.49 -24.45
C THR A 458 -9.09 37.12 -25.07
N TYR A 459 -8.36 36.26 -24.36
CA TYR A 459 -7.99 34.91 -24.82
C TYR A 459 -8.96 33.84 -24.30
N ASP A 460 -9.44 33.98 -23.06
CA ASP A 460 -10.50 33.17 -22.46
C ASP A 460 -11.55 34.07 -21.79
N PRO A 461 -12.63 34.45 -22.51
CA PRO A 461 -13.70 35.27 -21.96
C PRO A 461 -14.46 34.61 -20.78
N ASN A 462 -14.38 33.28 -20.66
CA ASN A 462 -15.15 32.51 -19.68
C ASN A 462 -14.35 32.16 -18.42
N ILE A 463 -13.10 32.61 -18.30
CA ILE A 463 -12.20 32.25 -17.19
C ILE A 463 -12.81 32.53 -15.81
N GLU A 464 -13.53 33.65 -15.64
CA GLU A 464 -14.20 33.98 -14.37
C GLU A 464 -15.29 32.97 -14.04
N LEU A 465 -16.11 32.60 -15.03
CA LEU A 465 -17.18 31.60 -14.86
C LEU A 465 -16.60 30.22 -14.52
N LYS A 466 -15.51 29.82 -15.19
CA LYS A 466 -14.82 28.55 -14.91
C LYS A 466 -14.35 28.50 -13.45
N LEU A 467 -13.66 29.55 -12.98
CA LEU A 467 -13.19 29.65 -11.59
C LEU A 467 -14.35 29.66 -10.59
N THR A 468 -15.43 30.40 -10.86
CA THR A 468 -16.61 30.43 -10.00
C THR A 468 -17.26 29.05 -9.87
N LYS A 469 -17.45 28.33 -10.98
CA LYS A 469 -17.99 26.96 -10.94
C LYS A 469 -17.16 26.03 -10.05
N MET A 470 -15.83 26.09 -10.14
CA MET A 470 -14.93 25.30 -9.29
C MET A 470 -15.08 25.66 -7.81
N ILE A 471 -15.14 26.95 -7.48
CA ILE A 471 -15.31 27.43 -6.10
C ILE A 471 -16.65 26.94 -5.52
N ASP A 472 -17.73 27.04 -6.29
CA ASP A 472 -19.07 26.62 -5.86
C ASP A 472 -19.13 25.11 -5.64
N GLN A 473 -18.51 24.31 -6.51
CA GLN A 473 -18.41 22.87 -6.34
C GLN A 473 -17.59 22.49 -5.11
N LEU A 474 -16.41 23.08 -4.90
CA LEU A 474 -15.60 22.85 -3.70
C LEU A 474 -16.35 23.22 -2.41
N ARG A 475 -17.11 24.31 -2.44
CA ARG A 475 -17.95 24.75 -1.32
C ARG A 475 -18.98 23.70 -0.98
N LEU A 476 -19.68 23.17 -1.98
CA LEU A 476 -20.69 22.15 -1.81
C LEU A 476 -20.10 20.84 -1.28
N ILE A 477 -18.96 20.39 -1.82
CA ILE A 477 -18.23 19.20 -1.35
C ILE A 477 -17.85 19.35 0.12
N ARG A 478 -17.28 20.50 0.49
CA ARG A 478 -16.93 20.82 1.88
C ARG A 478 -18.15 20.76 2.80
N ASP A 479 -19.26 21.36 2.39
CA ASP A 479 -20.46 21.44 3.21
C ASP A 479 -21.12 20.06 3.37
N TYR A 480 -21.11 19.23 2.33
CA TYR A 480 -21.53 17.83 2.38
C TYR A 480 -20.70 17.01 3.38
N LEU A 481 -19.36 17.07 3.27
CA LEU A 481 -18.46 16.35 4.17
C LEU A 481 -18.57 16.84 5.62
N ASN A 482 -18.75 18.15 5.84
CA ASN A 482 -18.99 18.68 7.18
C ASN A 482 -20.32 18.20 7.76
N GLY A 483 -21.36 18.06 6.92
CA GLY A 483 -22.66 17.50 7.29
C GLY A 483 -22.57 16.03 7.70
N LEU A 484 -21.84 15.21 6.93
CA LEU A 484 -21.61 13.79 7.26
C LEU A 484 -20.84 13.62 8.57
N ASN A 485 -19.86 14.48 8.83
CA ASN A 485 -19.01 14.41 10.03
C ASN A 485 -19.58 15.16 11.23
N GLN A 486 -20.59 16.02 11.02
CA GLN A 486 -21.07 17.01 12.01
C GLN A 486 -19.92 17.83 12.64
N ASN A 487 -18.84 18.05 11.88
CA ASN A 487 -17.65 18.79 12.28
C ASN A 487 -16.84 19.25 11.07
N THR A 488 -15.90 20.17 11.28
CA THR A 488 -14.81 20.39 10.33
C THR A 488 -13.69 19.39 10.56
N THR A 489 -13.08 18.94 9.47
CA THR A 489 -11.94 18.03 9.44
C THR A 489 -10.75 18.73 8.79
N ASP A 490 -9.56 18.15 8.90
CA ASP A 490 -8.38 18.69 8.23
C ASP A 490 -8.54 18.69 6.70
N SER A 491 -9.24 17.69 6.14
CA SER A 491 -9.58 17.63 4.73
C SER A 491 -10.54 18.75 4.30
N THR A 492 -11.60 19.03 5.05
CA THR A 492 -12.53 20.13 4.70
C THR A 492 -11.90 21.52 4.91
N ASN A 493 -10.95 21.65 5.82
CA ASN A 493 -10.12 22.84 5.97
C ASN A 493 -9.17 23.04 4.76
N ALA A 494 -8.58 21.97 4.24
CA ALA A 494 -7.74 22.03 3.04
C ALA A 494 -8.54 22.39 1.78
N ILE A 495 -9.76 21.87 1.64
CA ILE A 495 -10.70 22.28 0.58
C ILE A 495 -11.01 23.77 0.71
N SER A 496 -11.28 24.26 1.92
CA SER A 496 -11.52 25.69 2.19
C SER A 496 -10.32 26.56 1.83
N SER A 497 -9.10 26.12 2.12
CA SER A 497 -7.87 26.81 1.72
C SER A 497 -7.73 26.90 0.20
N SER A 498 -8.08 25.82 -0.50
CA SER A 498 -8.05 25.74 -1.96
C SER A 498 -9.08 26.68 -2.59
N MET A 499 -10.29 26.73 -2.06
CA MET A 499 -11.32 27.69 -2.45
C MET A 499 -10.83 29.14 -2.30
N ASN A 500 -10.25 29.49 -1.15
CA ASN A 500 -9.74 30.84 -0.88
C ASN A 500 -8.65 31.26 -1.89
N ARG A 501 -7.83 30.31 -2.37
CA ARG A 501 -6.82 30.55 -3.41
C ARG A 501 -7.47 30.86 -4.76
N LEU A 502 -8.48 30.10 -5.17
CA LEU A 502 -9.25 30.38 -6.40
C LEU A 502 -9.99 31.71 -6.31
N GLU A 503 -10.62 32.01 -5.16
CA GLU A 503 -11.29 33.29 -4.92
C GLU A 503 -10.30 34.47 -5.02
N ASN A 504 -9.04 34.29 -4.58
CA ASN A 504 -8.00 35.29 -4.75
C ASN A 504 -7.58 35.49 -6.21
N LEU A 505 -7.54 34.43 -7.03
CA LEU A 505 -7.31 34.55 -8.48
C LEU A 505 -8.47 35.26 -9.19
N LEU A 506 -9.71 35.00 -8.76
CA LEU A 506 -10.91 35.60 -9.32
C LEU A 506 -10.96 37.13 -9.13
N LYS A 507 -10.33 37.67 -8.07
CA LYS A 507 -10.25 39.12 -7.84
C LYS A 507 -9.54 39.87 -8.97
N ASP A 508 -8.57 39.24 -9.64
CA ASP A 508 -7.81 39.83 -10.75
C ASP A 508 -7.26 38.73 -11.66
N VAL A 509 -8.10 38.28 -12.60
CA VAL A 509 -7.78 37.16 -13.50
C VAL A 509 -6.56 37.43 -14.39
N ASN A 510 -6.18 38.68 -14.62
CA ASN A 510 -5.01 39.02 -15.43
C ASN A 510 -3.68 38.63 -14.75
N LYS A 511 -3.68 38.34 -13.44
CA LYS A 511 -2.49 37.85 -12.73
C LYS A 511 -2.29 36.35 -12.82
N ILE A 512 -3.30 35.60 -13.30
CA ILE A 512 -3.27 34.14 -13.34
C ILE A 512 -2.04 33.59 -14.09
N PRO A 513 -1.63 34.11 -15.26
CA PRO A 513 -0.43 33.61 -15.95
C PRO A 513 0.87 33.71 -15.12
N ASN A 514 0.93 34.69 -14.21
CA ASN A 514 2.07 34.89 -13.31
C ASN A 514 1.92 34.12 -11.97
N GLN A 515 0.78 33.48 -11.74
CA GLN A 515 0.45 32.71 -10.53
C GLN A 515 0.03 31.28 -10.84
N ILE A 516 0.49 30.74 -11.97
CA ILE A 516 0.07 29.44 -12.49
C ILE A 516 0.33 28.28 -11.49
N LYS A 517 1.37 28.43 -10.67
CA LYS A 517 1.68 27.50 -9.55
C LYS A 517 0.50 27.30 -8.59
N VAL A 518 -0.40 28.27 -8.45
CA VAL A 518 -1.56 28.15 -7.56
C VAL A 518 -2.45 26.95 -7.93
N PHE A 519 -2.62 26.64 -9.22
CA PHE A 519 -3.39 25.47 -9.64
C PHE A 519 -2.70 24.17 -9.22
N THR A 520 -1.39 24.06 -9.44
CA THR A 520 -0.59 22.91 -9.00
C THR A 520 -0.59 22.75 -7.48
N ASP A 521 -0.50 23.84 -6.72
CA ASP A 521 -0.59 23.82 -5.24
C ASP A 521 -1.96 23.30 -4.78
N ILE A 522 -3.05 23.75 -5.42
CA ILE A 522 -4.41 23.29 -5.11
C ILE A 522 -4.57 21.81 -5.43
N GLN A 523 -4.14 21.38 -6.63
CA GLN A 523 -4.19 19.98 -7.04
C GLN A 523 -3.43 19.09 -6.03
N THR A 524 -2.20 19.48 -5.68
CA THR A 524 -1.38 18.76 -4.69
C THR A 524 -2.06 18.69 -3.33
N SER A 525 -2.62 19.80 -2.86
CA SER A 525 -3.33 19.88 -1.57
C SER A 525 -4.52 18.93 -1.56
N ILE A 526 -5.42 19.03 -2.54
CA ILE A 526 -6.62 18.19 -2.61
C ILE A 526 -6.24 16.70 -2.75
N ASN A 527 -5.28 16.38 -3.63
CA ASN A 527 -4.80 15.01 -3.85
C ASN A 527 -4.26 14.36 -2.57
N THR A 528 -3.61 15.14 -1.70
CA THR A 528 -3.10 14.68 -0.40
C THR A 528 -4.23 14.18 0.51
N TRP A 529 -5.43 14.75 0.39
CA TRP A 529 -6.56 14.47 1.29
C TRP A 529 -7.57 13.45 0.79
N LEU A 530 -7.52 13.03 -0.48
CA LEU A 530 -8.44 12.03 -1.04
C LEU A 530 -8.46 10.72 -0.23
N LYS A 531 -7.29 10.16 0.09
CA LYS A 531 -7.19 8.91 0.89
C LYS A 531 -7.65 9.07 2.34
N PRO A 532 -7.20 10.11 3.08
CA PRO A 532 -7.74 10.36 4.42
C PRO A 532 -9.26 10.52 4.46
N ILE A 533 -9.88 11.07 3.42
CA ILE A 533 -11.35 11.12 3.30
C ILE A 533 -11.91 9.70 3.17
N GLU A 534 -11.37 8.88 2.26
CA GLU A 534 -11.82 7.49 2.01
C GLU A 534 -11.63 6.55 3.23
N SER A 535 -10.58 6.78 4.03
CA SER A 535 -10.15 5.87 5.09
C SER A 535 -11.21 5.62 6.18
N GLN A 536 -11.49 4.35 6.46
CA GLN A 536 -12.50 3.88 7.41
C GLN A 536 -11.90 3.20 8.64
N ALA A 537 -10.74 3.64 9.13
CA ALA A 537 -10.04 2.99 10.25
C ALA A 537 -10.85 2.97 11.56
N VAL A 538 -11.04 1.78 12.15
CA VAL A 538 -11.63 1.57 13.49
C VAL A 538 -10.88 0.44 14.18
N MET A 539 -10.52 0.63 15.45
CA MET A 539 -9.90 -0.41 16.29
C MET A 539 -10.92 -0.92 17.32
N LEU A 540 -10.94 -2.23 17.56
CA LEU A 540 -11.81 -2.89 18.53
C LEU A 540 -10.99 -3.58 19.62
N ASP A 541 -11.51 -3.53 20.85
CA ASP A 541 -11.00 -4.24 22.04
C ASP A 541 -11.85 -5.50 22.29
N TYR A 542 -13.17 -5.35 22.44
CA TYR A 542 -14.09 -6.50 22.59
C TYR A 542 -15.51 -6.17 22.14
N ILE A 543 -16.30 -7.22 21.91
CA ILE A 543 -17.74 -7.20 21.62
C ILE A 543 -18.48 -7.78 22.83
N ILE A 544 -19.66 -7.25 23.14
CA ILE A 544 -20.52 -7.73 24.21
C ILE A 544 -21.88 -8.06 23.61
N VAL A 545 -22.37 -9.26 23.88
CA VAL A 545 -23.78 -9.63 23.62
C VAL A 545 -24.45 -9.79 24.97
N ARG A 546 -25.56 -9.08 25.18
CA ARG A 546 -26.21 -9.04 26.49
C ARG A 546 -27.73 -8.99 26.40
N ALA A 547 -28.38 -9.42 27.49
CA ALA A 547 -29.80 -9.14 27.66
C ALA A 547 -30.04 -7.61 27.72
N PRO A 548 -31.17 -7.09 27.22
CA PRO A 548 -31.41 -5.64 27.15
C PRO A 548 -31.28 -4.90 28.48
N GLU A 549 -31.62 -5.56 29.59
CA GLU A 549 -31.55 -5.01 30.96
C GLU A 549 -30.22 -5.29 31.69
N ALA A 550 -29.31 -6.06 31.10
CA ALA A 550 -28.05 -6.42 31.73
C ALA A 550 -27.08 -5.23 31.73
N ASP A 551 -26.41 -5.01 32.86
CA ASP A 551 -25.26 -4.10 32.99
C ASP A 551 -23.98 -4.94 33.19
N PRO A 552 -23.10 -5.03 32.17
CA PRO A 552 -21.85 -5.77 32.26
C PRO A 552 -20.87 -5.21 33.32
N GLY A 553 -21.05 -3.98 33.81
CA GLY A 553 -20.13 -3.34 34.76
C GLY A 553 -18.74 -3.03 34.18
N LEU A 554 -18.59 -3.10 32.86
CA LEU A 554 -17.36 -2.81 32.12
C LEU A 554 -17.09 -1.30 32.09
N LYS A 555 -15.80 -0.93 32.07
CA LYS A 555 -15.37 0.47 32.28
C LYS A 555 -14.47 0.95 31.17
N THR A 556 -14.58 2.23 30.86
CA THR A 556 -13.67 2.96 29.99
C THR A 556 -12.72 3.82 30.83
N PRO A 557 -11.46 4.00 30.40
CA PRO A 557 -10.50 4.78 31.15
C PRO A 557 -10.85 6.27 31.10
N ASN A 558 -10.92 6.93 32.26
CA ASN A 558 -10.89 8.39 32.31
C ASN A 558 -9.43 8.91 32.25
N THR A 559 -9.26 10.24 32.14
CA THR A 559 -7.92 10.84 32.07
C THR A 559 -7.03 10.47 33.27
N TRP A 560 -7.61 10.32 34.46
CA TRP A 560 -6.85 9.99 35.68
C TRP A 560 -6.39 8.54 35.71
N ASP A 561 -7.23 7.63 35.21
CA ASP A 561 -6.90 6.21 35.06
C ASP A 561 -5.72 6.02 34.11
N ASN A 562 -5.71 6.76 32.99
CA ASN A 562 -4.59 6.75 32.06
C ASN A 562 -3.30 7.28 32.68
N VAL A 563 -3.35 8.35 33.47
CA VAL A 563 -2.15 8.86 34.18
C VAL A 563 -1.60 7.82 35.16
N LYS A 564 -2.46 7.15 35.93
CA LYS A 564 -2.05 6.09 36.86
C LYS A 564 -1.44 4.90 36.10
N TYR A 565 -2.06 4.49 35.00
CA TYR A 565 -1.58 3.38 34.18
C TYR A 565 -0.23 3.72 33.53
N SER A 566 -0.07 4.92 32.98
CA SER A 566 1.21 5.40 32.45
C SER A 566 2.30 5.45 33.50
N MET A 567 1.99 5.86 34.74
CA MET A 567 2.96 5.82 35.84
C MET A 567 3.34 4.37 36.20
N ALA A 568 2.37 3.46 36.24
CA ALA A 568 2.63 2.04 36.49
C ALA A 568 3.44 1.40 35.35
N ASN A 569 3.18 1.76 34.09
CA ASN A 569 3.98 1.33 32.95
C ASN A 569 5.39 1.89 33.02
N PHE A 570 5.54 3.17 33.37
CA PHE A 570 6.86 3.76 33.58
C PHE A 570 7.62 3.04 34.69
N THR A 571 7.01 2.72 35.84
CA THR A 571 7.70 1.94 36.87
C THR A 571 8.05 0.53 36.38
N ARG A 572 7.15 -0.14 35.65
CA ARG A 572 7.43 -1.43 34.98
C ARG A 572 8.66 -1.34 34.08
N THR A 573 8.92 -0.23 33.40
CA THR A 573 10.13 -0.09 32.55
C THR A 573 11.45 -0.23 33.30
N PHE A 574 11.49 0.01 34.63
CA PHE A 574 12.70 -0.15 35.44
C PHE A 574 12.89 -1.57 36.01
N PHE A 575 11.84 -2.38 36.04
CA PHE A 575 11.85 -3.69 36.70
C PHE A 575 11.59 -4.86 35.75
N LEU A 576 10.88 -4.64 34.63
CA LEU A 576 10.70 -5.63 33.59
C LEU A 576 11.94 -5.65 32.69
N LYS A 577 12.34 -6.87 32.30
CA LYS A 577 13.41 -7.07 31.32
C LYS A 577 12.84 -6.91 29.92
N TYR A 578 13.41 -6.00 29.14
CA TYR A 578 13.02 -5.69 27.76
C TYR A 578 14.08 -6.09 26.73
N ASP A 579 15.26 -6.49 27.19
CA ASP A 579 16.39 -6.86 26.35
C ASP A 579 16.65 -8.37 26.46
N LEU A 580 16.89 -9.02 25.33
CA LEU A 580 17.19 -10.46 25.25
C LEU A 580 18.61 -10.79 25.75
N LYS A 581 19.47 -9.77 25.92
CA LYS A 581 20.87 -9.90 26.36
C LYS A 581 21.10 -10.70 27.65
N GLU A 582 20.17 -10.70 28.61
CA GLU A 582 20.33 -11.48 29.87
C GLU A 582 19.82 -12.93 29.77
N THR A 583 19.19 -13.31 28.66
CA THR A 583 18.89 -14.71 28.31
C THR A 583 19.92 -15.30 27.34
N ASN A 584 21.02 -14.58 27.09
CA ASN A 584 22.10 -15.02 26.24
C ASN A 584 22.70 -16.32 26.78
N ASP A 585 22.62 -17.35 25.95
CA ASP A 585 23.53 -18.47 26.06
C ASP A 585 24.94 -17.95 25.72
N GLU A 586 25.89 -18.11 26.64
CA GLU A 586 27.29 -17.67 26.43
C GLU A 586 27.90 -18.39 25.22
N ASP A 587 27.41 -19.61 24.92
CA ASP A 587 27.87 -20.43 23.81
C ASP A 587 27.16 -20.13 22.47
N ALA A 588 26.21 -19.17 22.41
CA ALA A 588 25.45 -18.82 21.19
C ALA A 588 26.01 -17.63 20.39
N ILE A 589 25.99 -17.71 19.04
CA ILE A 589 26.37 -16.60 18.14
C ILE A 589 25.46 -15.40 18.30
N THR A 590 26.02 -14.19 18.28
CA THR A 590 25.25 -12.95 18.40
C THR A 590 25.00 -12.34 17.02
N VAL A 591 23.72 -12.18 16.67
CA VAL A 591 23.27 -11.60 15.39
C VAL A 591 22.56 -10.28 15.64
N TRP A 592 23.02 -9.19 15.02
CA TRP A 592 22.34 -7.89 15.08
C TRP A 592 21.59 -7.63 13.79
N VAL A 593 20.31 -7.26 13.87
CA VAL A 593 19.42 -7.16 12.71
C VAL A 593 18.83 -5.76 12.59
N GLN A 594 19.07 -5.09 11.46
CA GLN A 594 18.50 -3.78 11.13
C GLN A 594 17.15 -3.91 10.41
N ARG A 595 16.14 -4.39 11.13
CA ARG A 595 14.75 -4.52 10.64
C ARG A 595 13.74 -4.21 11.74
N GLY A 596 12.46 -4.16 11.36
CA GLY A 596 11.35 -4.07 12.32
C GLY A 596 11.26 -5.33 13.20
N ARG A 597 10.54 -5.22 14.31
CA ARG A 597 10.41 -6.31 15.29
C ARG A 597 9.80 -7.57 14.68
N ASP A 598 8.74 -7.45 13.88
CA ASP A 598 8.04 -8.60 13.29
C ASP A 598 8.98 -9.47 12.43
N TYR A 599 9.88 -8.84 11.68
CA TYR A 599 10.94 -9.53 10.93
C TYR A 599 11.90 -10.29 11.87
N VAL A 600 12.33 -9.64 12.96
CA VAL A 600 13.27 -10.24 13.93
C VAL A 600 12.63 -11.40 14.69
N ASP A 601 11.38 -11.26 15.13
CA ASP A 601 10.66 -12.29 15.86
C ASP A 601 10.39 -13.51 14.96
N LEU A 602 10.04 -13.29 13.68
CA LEU A 602 9.93 -14.38 12.69
C LEU A 602 11.27 -15.07 12.47
N LEU A 603 12.36 -14.29 12.28
CA LEU A 603 13.70 -14.85 12.11
C LEU A 603 14.07 -15.74 13.30
N GLN A 604 13.83 -15.27 14.53
CA GLN A 604 14.07 -16.04 15.73
C GLN A 604 13.24 -17.34 15.76
N LYS A 605 11.95 -17.27 15.41
CA LYS A 605 11.10 -18.47 15.34
C LYS A 605 11.63 -19.50 14.33
N ILE A 606 12.08 -19.06 13.16
CA ILE A 606 12.64 -19.96 12.15
C ILE A 606 14.00 -20.52 12.62
N ILE A 607 14.83 -19.73 13.29
CA ILE A 607 16.08 -20.20 13.89
C ILE A 607 15.84 -21.30 14.93
N GLU A 608 14.85 -21.11 15.81
CA GLU A 608 14.55 -22.04 16.90
C GLU A 608 13.88 -23.34 16.40
N SER A 609 13.13 -23.27 15.30
CA SER A 609 12.43 -24.42 14.71
C SER A 609 13.22 -25.17 13.64
N ASP A 610 14.20 -24.51 12.98
CA ASP A 610 14.94 -25.07 11.86
C ASP A 610 16.46 -25.10 12.07
N PHE A 611 17.10 -23.93 12.19
CA PHE A 611 18.56 -23.82 12.25
C PHE A 611 19.15 -24.53 13.47
N THR A 612 18.73 -24.15 14.67
CA THR A 612 19.30 -24.65 15.92
C THR A 612 19.12 -26.16 16.07
N PRO A 613 17.94 -26.76 15.77
CA PRO A 613 17.79 -28.22 15.82
C PRO A 613 18.65 -28.97 14.79
N LYS A 614 18.89 -28.40 13.61
CA LYS A 614 19.67 -29.04 12.54
C LYS A 614 21.19 -28.95 12.78
N THR A 615 21.68 -27.84 13.32
CA THR A 615 23.12 -27.56 13.43
C THR A 615 23.66 -27.72 14.85
N GLY A 616 22.79 -27.61 15.86
CA GLY A 616 23.19 -27.49 17.27
C GLY A 616 23.76 -26.12 17.64
N ILE A 617 23.80 -25.16 16.71
CA ILE A 617 24.31 -23.80 16.95
C ILE A 617 23.19 -22.93 17.48
N HIS A 618 23.38 -22.40 18.68
CA HIS A 618 22.45 -21.45 19.29
C HIS A 618 22.70 -20.02 18.80
N VAL A 619 21.64 -19.20 18.70
CA VAL A 619 21.71 -17.84 18.16
C VAL A 619 20.99 -16.84 19.07
N ASN A 620 21.69 -15.77 19.45
CA ASN A 620 21.15 -14.61 20.14
C ASN A 620 20.86 -13.49 19.12
N VAL A 621 19.58 -13.25 18.83
CA VAL A 621 19.17 -12.21 17.87
C VAL A 621 18.83 -10.90 18.59
N ASN A 622 19.44 -9.79 18.17
CA ASN A 622 19.22 -8.46 18.75
C ASN A 622 18.79 -7.45 17.67
N LEU A 623 17.83 -6.59 18.02
CA LEU A 623 17.39 -5.48 17.17
C LEU A 623 18.47 -4.38 17.11
N MET A 624 18.84 -3.98 15.91
CA MET A 624 19.74 -2.86 15.64
C MET A 624 18.96 -1.68 15.05
N PRO A 625 18.65 -0.63 15.83
CA PRO A 625 17.81 0.48 15.35
C PRO A 625 18.49 1.34 14.28
N SER A 626 19.82 1.32 14.20
CA SER A 626 20.58 1.99 13.14
C SER A 626 21.98 1.40 12.99
N THR A 627 22.57 1.48 11.80
CA THR A 627 23.97 1.09 11.53
C THR A 627 25.00 1.83 12.38
N ASN A 628 24.68 3.03 12.90
CA ASN A 628 25.55 3.76 13.81
C ASN A 628 25.85 2.96 15.10
N VAL A 629 24.93 2.10 15.54
CA VAL A 629 25.16 1.20 16.68
C VAL A 629 26.27 0.20 16.36
N LEU A 630 26.29 -0.36 15.15
CA LEU A 630 27.35 -1.26 14.69
C LEU A 630 28.71 -0.55 14.62
N VAL A 631 28.74 0.68 14.11
CA VAL A 631 29.97 1.49 14.03
C VAL A 631 30.53 1.80 15.42
N LEU A 632 29.68 2.29 16.33
CA LEU A 632 30.09 2.62 17.71
C LEU A 632 30.48 1.36 18.50
N GLY A 633 29.74 0.26 18.33
CA GLY A 633 30.02 -1.03 18.95
C GLY A 633 31.38 -1.59 18.53
N ASN A 634 31.67 -1.63 17.23
CA ASN A 634 32.96 -2.05 16.70
C ASN A 634 34.13 -1.18 17.24
N ALA A 635 33.93 0.14 17.34
CA ALA A 635 34.92 1.05 17.92
C ALA A 635 35.13 0.83 19.43
N ALA A 636 34.08 0.45 20.15
CA ALA A 636 34.12 0.12 21.58
C ALA A 636 34.59 -1.32 21.86
N GLY A 637 34.69 -2.18 20.84
CA GLY A 637 34.99 -3.60 20.98
C GLY A 637 33.79 -4.47 21.39
N ASP A 638 32.58 -3.92 21.38
CA ASP A 638 31.31 -4.62 21.63
C ASP A 638 30.56 -4.78 20.30
N GLN A 639 30.87 -5.86 19.58
CA GLN A 639 30.36 -6.13 18.23
C GLN A 639 29.64 -7.49 18.17
N PRO A 640 28.67 -7.67 17.25
CA PRO A 640 28.08 -8.97 17.01
C PRO A 640 29.05 -9.91 16.28
N ASP A 641 28.67 -11.18 16.18
CA ASP A 641 29.31 -12.13 15.26
C ASP A 641 28.85 -11.86 13.82
N VAL A 642 27.54 -11.64 13.64
CA VAL A 642 26.90 -11.37 12.34
C VAL A 642 26.05 -10.11 12.40
N ALA A 643 26.10 -9.28 11.36
CA ALA A 643 25.17 -8.16 11.16
C ALA A 643 24.31 -8.43 9.92
N LEU A 644 22.98 -8.30 10.06
CA LEU A 644 21.99 -8.47 9.01
C LEU A 644 21.20 -7.17 8.76
N GLY A 645 20.67 -7.03 7.56
CA GLY A 645 19.85 -5.91 7.12
C GLY A 645 20.63 -4.63 6.86
N VAL A 646 21.97 -4.69 6.82
CA VAL A 646 22.82 -3.50 6.60
C VAL A 646 22.75 -3.05 5.15
N GLY A 647 23.08 -1.77 4.89
CA GLY A 647 23.10 -1.22 3.53
C GLY A 647 24.15 -1.91 2.65
N MET A 648 23.91 -1.90 1.33
CA MET A 648 24.78 -2.51 0.31
C MET A 648 26.26 -2.13 0.45
N GLU A 649 26.55 -0.89 0.83
CA GLU A 649 27.90 -0.34 1.01
C GLU A 649 28.60 -0.77 2.30
N THR A 650 27.83 -1.11 3.33
CA THR A 650 28.33 -1.29 4.70
C THR A 650 29.41 -2.38 4.79
N PRO A 651 29.27 -3.57 4.17
CA PRO A 651 30.28 -4.62 4.27
C PRO A 651 31.67 -4.18 3.79
N VAL A 652 31.73 -3.50 2.64
CA VAL A 652 33.00 -3.03 2.07
C VAL A 652 33.57 -1.84 2.85
N GLU A 653 32.73 -0.96 3.39
CA GLU A 653 33.20 0.10 4.29
C GLU A 653 33.91 -0.43 5.54
N PHE A 654 33.39 -1.52 6.12
CA PHE A 654 33.99 -2.18 7.26
C PHE A 654 35.24 -2.97 6.84
N ALA A 655 35.25 -3.57 5.65
CA ALA A 655 36.42 -4.23 5.08
C ALA A 655 37.61 -3.25 4.91
N MET A 656 37.35 -2.04 4.40
CA MET A 656 38.36 -0.96 4.30
C MET A 656 38.98 -0.60 5.65
N ARG A 657 38.27 -0.84 6.75
CA ARG A 657 38.71 -0.59 8.13
C ARG A 657 39.27 -1.84 8.83
N GLY A 658 39.34 -2.98 8.14
CA GLY A 658 39.76 -4.26 8.71
C GLY A 658 38.79 -4.82 9.76
N ALA A 659 37.49 -4.49 9.65
CA ALA A 659 36.47 -4.86 10.62
C ALA A 659 35.45 -5.89 10.09
N ALA A 660 35.48 -6.20 8.79
CA ALA A 660 34.64 -7.22 8.15
C ALA A 660 35.49 -8.44 7.78
N MET A 661 34.94 -9.64 7.98
CA MET A 661 35.56 -10.89 7.59
C MET A 661 35.44 -11.11 6.07
N ASP A 662 36.51 -11.62 5.47
CA ASP A 662 36.53 -12.03 4.06
C ASP A 662 35.88 -13.40 3.90
N LEU A 663 34.65 -13.41 3.39
CA LEU A 663 33.80 -14.58 3.22
C LEU A 663 34.34 -15.55 2.16
N SER A 664 35.15 -15.07 1.22
CA SER A 664 35.73 -15.91 0.15
C SER A 664 36.68 -17.00 0.66
N LYS A 665 37.08 -16.91 1.94
CA LYS A 665 37.97 -17.86 2.62
C LYS A 665 37.24 -19.07 3.20
N PHE A 666 35.91 -19.03 3.34
CA PHE A 666 35.16 -20.15 3.90
C PHE A 666 34.92 -21.25 2.86
N SER A 667 34.86 -22.49 3.32
CA SER A 667 34.45 -23.63 2.48
C SER A 667 33.00 -23.47 2.03
N GLY A 668 32.70 -23.81 0.77
CA GLY A 668 31.36 -23.68 0.21
C GLY A 668 31.00 -22.30 -0.32
N PHE A 669 31.89 -21.30 -0.18
CA PHE A 669 31.60 -19.92 -0.60
C PHE A 669 31.26 -19.81 -2.09
N LYS A 670 31.93 -20.56 -2.97
CA LYS A 670 31.68 -20.47 -4.42
C LYS A 670 30.28 -20.93 -4.78
N GLU A 671 29.78 -21.96 -4.12
CA GLU A 671 28.42 -22.47 -4.27
C GLU A 671 27.39 -21.46 -3.71
N VAL A 672 27.72 -20.77 -2.61
CA VAL A 672 26.88 -19.71 -2.05
C VAL A 672 26.84 -18.48 -2.97
N GLU A 673 27.97 -18.06 -3.55
CA GLU A 673 28.04 -16.89 -4.44
C GLU A 673 27.16 -17.06 -5.70
N GLN A 674 27.04 -18.30 -6.22
CA GLN A 674 26.21 -18.62 -7.39
C GLN A 674 24.71 -18.39 -7.17
N ARG A 675 24.25 -18.23 -5.93
CA ARG A 675 22.84 -17.93 -5.60
C ARG A 675 22.43 -16.51 -6.03
N PHE A 676 23.40 -15.64 -6.31
CA PHE A 676 23.19 -14.21 -6.51
C PHE A 676 23.64 -13.73 -7.88
N ASN A 677 23.11 -12.58 -8.31
CA ASN A 677 23.53 -11.97 -9.58
C ASN A 677 24.99 -11.49 -9.45
N SER A 678 25.85 -11.90 -10.39
CA SER A 678 27.28 -11.56 -10.37
C SER A 678 27.56 -10.05 -10.49
N GLY A 679 26.75 -9.32 -11.23
CA GLY A 679 26.81 -7.87 -11.35
C GLY A 679 26.36 -7.15 -10.07
N VAL A 680 25.51 -7.77 -9.25
CA VAL A 680 25.15 -7.28 -7.90
C VAL A 680 26.27 -7.59 -6.91
N MET A 681 26.84 -8.81 -6.96
CA MET A 681 27.94 -9.23 -6.08
C MET A 681 29.18 -8.34 -6.19
N ARG A 682 29.37 -7.67 -7.32
CA ARG A 682 30.41 -6.65 -7.54
C ARG A 682 30.51 -5.61 -6.44
N SER A 683 29.41 -5.22 -5.80
CA SER A 683 29.41 -4.25 -4.70
C SER A 683 29.99 -4.78 -3.40
N TYR A 684 30.10 -6.10 -3.22
CA TYR A 684 30.67 -6.74 -2.04
C TYR A 684 32.13 -7.13 -2.20
N HIS A 685 32.67 -6.98 -3.41
CA HIS A 685 34.06 -7.29 -3.75
C HIS A 685 34.97 -6.12 -3.35
N TYR A 686 36.04 -6.43 -2.65
CA TYR A 686 37.06 -5.45 -2.28
C TYR A 686 38.42 -6.14 -2.11
N ASN A 687 39.47 -5.64 -2.75
CA ASN A 687 40.85 -6.12 -2.54
C ASN A 687 40.98 -7.66 -2.61
N ASN A 688 40.40 -8.29 -3.65
CA ASN A 688 40.39 -9.74 -3.89
C ASN A 688 39.62 -10.60 -2.86
N GLY A 689 38.83 -9.99 -1.97
CA GLY A 689 37.94 -10.67 -1.05
C GLY A 689 36.47 -10.28 -1.25
N VAL A 690 35.57 -11.00 -0.58
CA VAL A 690 34.12 -10.74 -0.57
C VAL A 690 33.65 -10.56 0.85
N PHE A 691 33.00 -9.45 1.18
CA PHE A 691 32.76 -9.07 2.59
C PHE A 691 31.31 -9.10 3.03
N GLY A 692 30.38 -9.41 2.11
CA GLY A 692 28.96 -9.54 2.43
C GLY A 692 28.23 -10.39 1.40
N LEU A 693 27.04 -10.86 1.80
CA LEU A 693 26.09 -11.54 0.94
C LEU A 693 24.78 -10.74 0.92
N PRO A 694 24.14 -10.54 -0.26
CA PRO A 694 22.89 -9.81 -0.32
C PRO A 694 21.74 -10.65 0.27
N GLU A 695 20.85 -10.00 1.01
CA GLU A 695 19.65 -10.60 1.62
C GLU A 695 18.40 -10.28 0.81
N THR A 696 18.14 -9.00 0.60
CA THR A 696 17.03 -8.51 -0.24
C THR A 696 17.55 -7.71 -1.41
N GLN A 697 16.78 -7.67 -2.49
CA GLN A 697 17.12 -6.95 -3.71
C GLN A 697 15.93 -6.14 -4.22
N SER A 698 16.18 -5.00 -4.85
CA SER A 698 15.16 -4.16 -5.50
C SER A 698 15.64 -3.74 -6.90
N PHE A 699 14.70 -3.66 -7.83
CA PHE A 699 14.94 -3.44 -9.26
C PHE A 699 14.25 -2.16 -9.70
N LEU A 700 14.91 -1.41 -10.59
CA LEU A 700 14.22 -0.37 -11.37
C LEU A 700 13.50 -1.02 -12.56
N VAL A 701 12.22 -0.71 -12.69
CA VAL A 701 11.32 -1.20 -13.74
C VAL A 701 10.46 -0.05 -14.26
N MET A 702 9.79 -0.27 -15.39
CA MET A 702 8.84 0.69 -15.93
C MET A 702 7.42 0.35 -15.49
N PHE A 703 6.71 1.35 -14.98
CA PHE A 703 5.27 1.30 -14.74
C PHE A 703 4.56 2.10 -15.83
N TYR A 704 3.46 1.58 -16.35
CA TYR A 704 2.64 2.29 -17.33
C TYR A 704 1.14 2.05 -17.14
N ARG A 705 0.32 3.06 -17.45
CA ARG A 705 -1.14 3.04 -17.36
C ARG A 705 -1.76 2.47 -18.63
N THR A 706 -2.27 1.23 -18.59
CA THR A 706 -2.81 0.54 -19.76
C THR A 706 -4.01 1.26 -20.35
N ASP A 707 -4.91 1.75 -19.50
CA ASP A 707 -6.10 2.48 -19.91
C ASP A 707 -5.79 3.79 -20.66
N ILE A 708 -4.76 4.51 -20.24
CA ILE A 708 -4.31 5.74 -20.90
C ILE A 708 -3.60 5.43 -22.22
N MET A 709 -2.76 4.39 -22.24
CA MET A 709 -2.06 3.97 -23.46
C MET A 709 -3.06 3.51 -24.53
N GLU A 710 -4.08 2.73 -24.16
CA GLU A 710 -5.16 2.32 -25.06
C GLU A 710 -5.98 3.50 -25.56
N ALA A 711 -6.37 4.43 -24.68
CA ALA A 711 -7.12 5.62 -25.06
C ALA A 711 -6.37 6.51 -26.06
N LEU A 712 -5.04 6.62 -25.91
CA LEU A 712 -4.17 7.38 -26.82
C LEU A 712 -3.62 6.55 -28.00
N LYS A 713 -3.96 5.26 -28.10
CA LYS A 713 -3.46 4.33 -29.12
C LYS A 713 -1.92 4.22 -29.12
N LEU A 714 -1.32 4.25 -27.94
CA LEU A 714 0.11 4.10 -27.72
C LEU A 714 0.45 2.64 -27.33
N SER A 715 1.64 2.19 -27.71
CA SER A 715 2.18 0.90 -27.28
C SER A 715 3.24 1.11 -26.19
N PRO A 716 3.38 0.19 -25.21
CA PRO A 716 4.41 0.30 -24.18
C PRO A 716 5.81 0.21 -24.83
N PRO A 717 6.74 1.14 -24.50
CA PRO A 717 8.05 1.20 -25.15
C PRO A 717 9.02 0.15 -24.60
N ASP A 718 9.82 -0.44 -25.46
CA ASP A 718 10.88 -1.38 -25.10
C ASP A 718 12.26 -0.69 -24.97
N THR A 719 12.43 0.43 -25.66
CA THR A 719 13.67 1.22 -25.70
C THR A 719 13.49 2.65 -25.22
N TRP A 720 14.59 3.30 -24.81
CA TRP A 720 14.56 4.72 -24.45
C TRP A 720 14.15 5.63 -25.61
N ASP A 721 14.52 5.28 -26.85
CA ASP A 721 14.16 6.07 -28.04
C ASP A 721 12.65 6.03 -28.25
N GLU A 722 12.03 4.84 -28.18
CA GLU A 722 10.56 4.70 -28.23
C GLU A 722 9.88 5.47 -27.10
N LEU A 723 10.42 5.43 -25.88
CA LEU A 723 9.87 6.18 -24.75
C LEU A 723 9.87 7.70 -25.03
N LEU A 724 10.96 8.22 -25.61
CA LEU A 724 11.09 9.64 -25.97
C LEU A 724 10.23 10.02 -27.18
N GLU A 725 9.93 9.10 -28.10
CA GLU A 725 9.00 9.31 -29.21
C GLU A 725 7.55 9.45 -28.76
N LEU A 726 7.16 8.79 -27.67
CA LEU A 726 5.81 8.89 -27.07
C LEU A 726 5.62 10.21 -26.29
N LEU A 727 6.70 10.78 -25.77
CA LEU A 727 6.67 11.93 -24.87
C LEU A 727 5.93 13.16 -25.43
N PRO A 728 6.12 13.57 -26.71
CA PRO A 728 5.36 14.68 -27.29
C PRO A 728 3.85 14.47 -27.25
N THR A 729 3.36 13.27 -27.59
CA THR A 729 1.93 12.95 -27.55
C THR A 729 1.38 13.01 -26.13
N LEU A 730 2.15 12.55 -25.12
CA LEU A 730 1.77 12.71 -23.72
C LEU A 730 1.70 14.19 -23.32
N GLN A 731 2.71 14.99 -23.70
CA GLN A 731 2.78 16.41 -23.38
C GLN A 731 1.65 17.22 -24.03
N GLU A 732 1.26 16.90 -25.27
CA GLU A 732 0.09 17.49 -25.95
C GLU A 732 -1.23 17.23 -25.20
N ASN A 733 -1.30 16.10 -24.48
CA ASN A 733 -2.43 15.74 -23.64
C ASN A 733 -2.30 16.23 -22.19
N GLY A 734 -1.28 17.03 -21.86
CA GLY A 734 -1.04 17.55 -20.51
C GLY A 734 -0.43 16.54 -19.53
N MET A 735 0.17 15.47 -20.06
CA MET A 735 0.82 14.41 -19.29
C MET A 735 2.35 14.44 -19.47
N ASN A 736 3.09 13.72 -18.63
CA ASN A 736 4.55 13.61 -18.75
C ASN A 736 5.04 12.21 -18.34
N ILE A 737 6.35 11.98 -18.46
CA ILE A 737 7.00 10.73 -18.05
C ILE A 737 7.84 11.01 -16.80
N TYR A 738 7.90 10.06 -15.87
CA TYR A 738 8.75 10.18 -14.69
C TYR A 738 10.04 9.37 -14.84
N TYR A 739 11.15 10.03 -14.55
CA TYR A 739 12.44 9.41 -14.33
C TYR A 739 13.04 10.01 -13.05
N PRO A 740 13.55 9.20 -12.08
CA PRO A 740 14.10 9.74 -10.86
C PRO A 740 15.32 10.63 -11.17
N ALA A 741 15.21 11.93 -10.91
CA ALA A 741 16.23 12.90 -11.33
C ALA A 741 17.64 12.61 -10.80
N LYS A 742 17.75 11.94 -9.66
CA LYS A 742 19.04 11.56 -9.04
C LYS A 742 19.57 10.20 -9.50
N GLU A 743 18.85 9.47 -10.33
CA GLU A 743 19.27 8.16 -10.82
C GLU A 743 20.20 8.32 -12.03
N TYR A 744 21.51 8.32 -11.78
CA TYR A 744 22.56 8.49 -12.80
C TYR A 744 23.26 7.18 -13.18
N VAL A 745 23.00 6.08 -12.47
CA VAL A 745 23.75 4.84 -12.66
C VAL A 745 23.30 4.11 -13.92
N THR A 746 21.99 4.00 -14.10
CA THR A 746 21.37 3.41 -15.30
C THR A 746 21.86 4.03 -16.61
N PRO A 747 21.84 5.37 -16.80
CA PRO A 747 22.31 6.00 -18.04
C PRO A 747 23.79 5.73 -18.31
N PHE A 748 24.63 5.72 -17.27
CA PHE A 748 26.06 5.41 -17.41
C PHE A 748 26.27 3.98 -17.89
N TYR A 749 25.66 2.99 -17.26
CA TYR A 749 25.86 1.61 -17.66
C TYR A 749 25.25 1.25 -19.02
N GLN A 750 24.11 1.84 -19.39
CA GLN A 750 23.55 1.64 -20.73
C GLN A 750 24.36 2.33 -21.82
N HIS A 751 25.18 3.33 -21.49
CA HIS A 751 26.17 3.93 -22.41
C HIS A 751 27.57 3.30 -22.28
N GLU A 752 27.68 2.10 -21.71
CA GLU A 752 28.95 1.39 -21.49
C GLU A 752 29.98 2.13 -20.59
N ALA A 753 29.56 3.16 -19.86
CA ALA A 753 30.42 3.94 -18.98
C ALA A 753 30.65 3.24 -17.63
N GLU A 754 31.85 3.39 -17.09
CA GLU A 754 32.24 2.94 -15.75
C GLU A 754 32.60 4.14 -14.87
N PHE A 755 32.53 3.98 -13.55
CA PHE A 755 32.79 5.09 -12.61
C PHE A 755 34.26 5.21 -12.22
N TYR A 756 34.96 4.07 -12.21
CA TYR A 756 36.33 3.94 -11.73
C TYR A 756 37.20 3.15 -12.71
N SER A 757 38.49 3.42 -12.73
CA SER A 757 39.48 2.60 -13.42
C SER A 757 39.46 1.16 -12.90
N SER A 758 39.94 0.19 -13.69
CA SER A 758 39.95 -1.24 -13.31
C SER A 758 40.71 -1.51 -12.00
N ASN A 759 41.71 -0.70 -11.68
CA ASN A 759 42.44 -0.79 -10.42
C ASN A 759 41.75 -0.09 -9.22
N GLY A 760 40.64 0.61 -9.45
CA GLY A 760 39.85 1.34 -8.46
C GLY A 760 40.47 2.62 -7.91
N MET A 761 41.61 3.05 -8.46
CA MET A 761 42.39 4.17 -7.91
C MET A 761 42.04 5.52 -8.52
N GLN A 762 41.37 5.54 -9.68
CA GLN A 762 40.99 6.76 -10.38
C GLN A 762 39.51 6.76 -10.73
N THR A 763 38.88 7.93 -10.68
CA THR A 763 37.57 8.11 -11.32
C THR A 763 37.76 8.32 -12.82
N ILE A 764 36.85 7.74 -13.63
CA ILE A 764 36.87 7.86 -15.09
C ILE A 764 35.53 8.36 -15.65
N ILE A 765 34.70 8.98 -14.80
CA ILE A 765 33.35 9.44 -15.13
C ILE A 765 33.32 10.47 -16.28
N ASP A 766 34.43 11.18 -16.54
CA ASP A 766 34.52 12.22 -17.56
C ASP A 766 35.16 11.74 -18.88
N ASN A 767 35.35 10.42 -19.04
CA ASN A 767 35.77 9.82 -20.31
C ASN A 767 34.68 9.96 -21.40
N LYS A 768 34.97 9.53 -22.64
CA LYS A 768 34.02 9.69 -23.76
C LYS A 768 32.62 9.13 -23.44
N ASP A 769 32.56 7.93 -22.89
CA ASP A 769 31.30 7.23 -22.65
C ASP A 769 30.51 7.86 -21.49
N GLY A 770 31.20 8.26 -20.41
CA GLY A 770 30.60 8.99 -19.30
C GLY A 770 30.10 10.39 -19.68
N GLN A 771 30.78 11.05 -20.62
CA GLN A 771 30.33 12.34 -21.18
C GLN A 771 29.05 12.20 -22.00
N GLU A 772 28.93 11.16 -22.83
CA GLU A 772 27.70 10.88 -23.56
C GLU A 772 26.56 10.46 -22.62
N ALA A 773 26.84 9.61 -21.63
CA ALA A 773 25.88 9.22 -20.61
C ALA A 773 25.33 10.42 -19.83
N PHE A 774 26.22 11.30 -19.36
CA PHE A 774 25.84 12.49 -18.61
C PHE A 774 25.06 13.49 -19.46
N LYS A 775 25.43 13.64 -20.74
CA LYS A 775 24.69 14.46 -21.70
C LYS A 775 23.29 13.90 -21.94
N TRP A 776 23.16 12.60 -22.15
CA TRP A 776 21.85 11.94 -22.32
C TRP A 776 20.98 12.12 -21.07
N TRP A 777 21.53 11.85 -19.88
CA TRP A 777 20.81 11.96 -18.62
C TRP A 777 20.32 13.39 -18.36
N THR A 778 21.16 14.40 -18.61
CA THR A 778 20.75 15.81 -18.45
C THR A 778 19.75 16.27 -19.51
N ALA A 779 19.81 15.71 -20.73
CA ALA A 779 18.88 15.99 -21.83
C ALA A 779 17.43 15.63 -21.50
N LEU A 780 17.19 14.60 -20.69
CA LEU A 780 15.85 14.25 -20.20
C LEU A 780 15.13 15.46 -19.58
N PHE A 781 15.87 16.31 -18.87
CA PHE A 781 15.30 17.42 -18.12
C PHE A 781 15.39 18.76 -18.86
N ASN A 782 16.51 19.08 -19.50
CA ASN A 782 16.71 20.40 -20.13
C ASN A 782 16.35 20.45 -21.63
N VAL A 783 16.19 19.30 -22.30
CA VAL A 783 15.74 19.22 -23.69
C VAL A 783 14.32 18.66 -23.75
N HIS A 784 14.08 17.51 -23.11
CA HIS A 784 12.81 16.79 -23.17
C HIS A 784 11.76 17.29 -22.17
N ASN A 785 12.10 18.24 -21.29
CA ASN A 785 11.20 18.83 -20.29
C ASN A 785 10.51 17.81 -19.39
N MET A 786 11.19 16.72 -19.02
CA MET A 786 10.73 15.84 -17.95
C MET A 786 10.76 16.56 -16.58
N PRO A 787 9.85 16.26 -15.65
CA PRO A 787 9.76 16.94 -14.37
C PRO A 787 10.98 16.63 -13.49
N MET A 788 11.63 17.68 -12.98
CA MET A 788 12.83 17.57 -12.13
C MET A 788 12.51 17.17 -10.69
N GLU A 789 11.37 17.60 -10.16
CA GLU A 789 10.89 17.29 -8.82
C GLU A 789 9.50 16.68 -8.91
N VAL A 790 9.40 15.40 -8.55
CA VAL A 790 8.13 14.69 -8.37
C VAL A 790 8.13 14.15 -6.95
N PRO A 791 7.54 14.88 -5.98
CA PRO A 791 7.62 14.51 -4.57
C PRO A 791 7.09 13.10 -4.28
N ALA A 792 6.08 12.66 -5.03
CA ALA A 792 5.49 11.33 -4.90
C ALA A 792 5.02 10.80 -6.26
N PHE A 793 5.88 10.11 -7.00
CA PHE A 793 5.54 9.51 -8.30
C PHE A 793 4.27 8.65 -8.22
N PHE A 794 4.13 7.84 -7.17
CA PHE A 794 2.92 7.05 -6.89
C PHE A 794 1.62 7.83 -7.09
N ASN A 795 1.53 9.06 -6.55
CA ASN A 795 0.33 9.87 -6.65
C ASN A 795 0.06 10.32 -8.09
N HIS A 796 1.09 10.81 -8.79
CA HIS A 796 0.94 11.26 -10.17
C HIS A 796 0.59 10.11 -11.14
N PHE A 797 1.16 8.93 -10.92
CA PHE A 797 0.82 7.74 -11.67
C PHE A 797 -0.62 7.28 -11.40
N ARG A 798 -1.03 7.30 -10.14
CA ARG A 798 -2.39 7.00 -9.68
C ARG A 798 -3.42 7.90 -10.38
N PHE A 799 -3.16 9.20 -10.43
CA PHE A 799 -4.06 10.16 -11.07
C PHE A 799 -3.97 10.19 -12.59
N GLY A 800 -2.88 9.69 -13.15
CA GLY A 800 -2.69 9.55 -14.59
C GLY A 800 -2.05 10.75 -15.28
N ASP A 801 -1.65 11.80 -14.55
CA ASP A 801 -0.92 12.93 -15.14
C ASP A 801 0.54 12.58 -15.48
N ILE A 802 1.08 11.53 -14.84
CA ILE A 802 2.33 10.87 -15.25
C ILE A 802 2.03 9.38 -15.51
N PRO A 803 1.53 9.01 -16.71
CA PRO A 803 1.06 7.66 -17.00
C PRO A 803 2.18 6.65 -17.24
N ILE A 804 3.43 7.08 -17.36
CA ILE A 804 4.61 6.22 -17.51
C ILE A 804 5.70 6.71 -16.55
N GLY A 805 6.36 5.80 -15.84
CA GLY A 805 7.53 6.17 -15.06
C GLY A 805 8.42 5.02 -14.65
N ILE A 806 9.68 5.36 -14.38
CA ILE A 806 10.69 4.43 -13.88
C ILE A 806 10.73 4.50 -12.37
N ALA A 807 10.51 3.38 -11.70
CA ALA A 807 10.51 3.32 -10.25
C ALA A 807 10.90 1.92 -9.76
N ASP A 808 10.97 1.77 -8.43
CA ASP A 808 11.45 0.56 -7.79
C ASP A 808 10.32 -0.33 -7.25
N TYR A 809 10.73 -1.45 -6.65
CA TYR A 809 9.86 -2.40 -5.96
C TYR A 809 8.87 -1.75 -4.98
N ASN A 810 9.29 -0.72 -4.23
CA ASN A 810 8.41 -0.07 -3.25
C ASN A 810 7.22 0.62 -3.93
N THR A 811 7.42 1.16 -5.15
CA THR A 811 6.32 1.74 -5.93
C THR A 811 5.31 0.66 -6.35
N TYR A 812 5.77 -0.53 -6.73
CA TYR A 812 4.87 -1.67 -7.00
C TYR A 812 3.99 -2.00 -5.79
N ILE A 813 4.58 -2.07 -4.59
CA ILE A 813 3.85 -2.36 -3.36
C ILE A 813 2.80 -1.27 -3.11
N GLN A 814 3.18 0.00 -3.20
CA GLN A 814 2.25 1.12 -3.02
C GLN A 814 1.08 1.08 -4.03
N LEU A 815 1.34 0.81 -5.31
CA LEU A 815 0.29 0.69 -6.33
C LEU A 815 -0.62 -0.51 -6.06
N SER A 816 -0.07 -1.63 -5.62
CA SER A 816 -0.82 -2.87 -5.40
C SER A 816 -1.71 -2.82 -4.16
N VAL A 817 -1.27 -2.15 -3.09
CA VAL A 817 -1.98 -2.13 -1.80
C VAL A 817 -2.78 -0.85 -1.59
N ALA A 818 -2.43 0.24 -2.28
CA ALA A 818 -2.91 1.57 -1.94
C ALA A 818 -3.52 2.34 -3.13
N ALA A 819 -3.75 1.71 -4.28
CA ALA A 819 -4.41 2.33 -5.44
C ALA A 819 -5.56 1.46 -6.00
N PRO A 820 -6.62 1.21 -5.21
CA PRO A 820 -7.71 0.31 -5.62
C PRO A 820 -8.43 0.77 -6.89
N GLU A 821 -8.53 2.08 -7.13
CA GLU A 821 -9.25 2.65 -8.29
C GLU A 821 -8.55 2.47 -9.65
N ILE A 822 -7.27 2.07 -9.64
CA ILE A 822 -6.52 1.72 -10.86
C ILE A 822 -6.12 0.25 -10.89
N ILE A 823 -6.70 -0.61 -10.03
CA ILE A 823 -6.52 -2.07 -10.13
C ILE A 823 -6.80 -2.50 -11.57
N GLY A 824 -5.89 -3.30 -12.15
CA GLY A 824 -5.98 -3.79 -13.53
C GLY A 824 -5.83 -2.73 -14.64
N LYS A 825 -5.60 -1.45 -14.30
CA LYS A 825 -5.38 -0.34 -15.27
C LYS A 825 -3.92 0.06 -15.43
N TRP A 826 -3.01 -0.76 -14.93
CA TRP A 826 -1.58 -0.54 -15.07
C TRP A 826 -0.85 -1.87 -15.16
N LYS A 827 0.35 -1.82 -15.73
CA LYS A 827 1.25 -2.96 -15.82
C LYS A 827 2.68 -2.52 -15.51
N MET A 828 3.48 -3.50 -15.15
CA MET A 828 4.93 -3.40 -15.01
C MET A 828 5.58 -3.96 -16.28
N ALA A 829 6.68 -3.36 -16.71
CA ALA A 829 7.53 -3.83 -17.80
C ALA A 829 9.00 -3.70 -17.41
N PRO A 830 9.92 -4.45 -18.05
CA PRO A 830 11.35 -4.25 -17.84
C PRO A 830 11.73 -2.80 -18.10
N LEU A 831 12.83 -2.36 -17.49
CA LEU A 831 13.37 -1.02 -17.74
C LEU A 831 13.60 -0.84 -19.26
N PRO A 832 13.31 0.34 -19.85
CA PRO A 832 13.67 0.60 -21.22
C PRO A 832 15.18 0.42 -21.41
N GLY A 833 15.56 -0.24 -22.49
CA GLY A 833 16.96 -0.51 -22.79
C GLY A 833 17.50 0.29 -23.94
N VAL A 834 18.75 -0.01 -24.29
CA VAL A 834 19.40 0.43 -25.52
C VAL A 834 19.65 -0.76 -26.44
N VAL A 835 19.56 -0.55 -27.75
CA VAL A 835 19.86 -1.59 -28.73
C VAL A 835 21.38 -1.71 -28.85
N ASN A 836 21.94 -2.89 -28.56
CA ASN A 836 23.36 -3.16 -28.75
C ASN A 836 23.70 -3.42 -30.23
N LYS A 837 24.98 -3.63 -30.54
CA LYS A 837 25.47 -3.84 -31.92
C LYS A 837 24.87 -5.10 -32.58
N GLU A 838 24.44 -6.06 -31.77
CA GLU A 838 23.82 -7.32 -32.19
C GLU A 838 22.30 -7.21 -32.37
N GLY A 839 21.70 -6.04 -32.13
CA GLY A 839 20.26 -5.81 -32.24
C GLY A 839 19.45 -6.28 -31.03
N LYS A 840 20.12 -6.70 -29.93
CA LYS A 840 19.47 -7.07 -28.67
C LYS A 840 19.31 -5.83 -27.80
N VAL A 841 18.14 -5.67 -27.18
CA VAL A 841 17.92 -4.60 -26.21
C VAL A 841 18.56 -4.98 -24.87
N VAL A 842 19.48 -4.16 -24.37
CA VAL A 842 20.20 -4.34 -23.10
C VAL A 842 19.74 -3.33 -22.06
N ARG A 843 19.57 -3.75 -20.79
CA ARG A 843 18.87 -2.98 -19.75
C ARG A 843 19.68 -2.78 -18.48
N TRP A 844 21.00 -2.66 -18.62
CA TRP A 844 21.91 -2.56 -17.48
C TRP A 844 21.45 -1.47 -16.49
N SER A 845 21.27 -1.86 -15.23
CA SER A 845 20.86 -0.95 -14.17
C SER A 845 21.41 -1.40 -12.82
N ALA A 846 21.53 -0.44 -11.89
CA ALA A 846 21.83 -0.75 -10.50
C ALA A 846 20.61 -1.41 -9.84
N GLN A 847 20.88 -2.39 -8.99
CA GLN A 847 19.90 -3.08 -8.18
C GLN A 847 20.31 -2.90 -6.72
N SER A 848 19.47 -2.21 -5.95
CA SER A 848 19.78 -1.96 -4.54
C SER A 848 19.57 -3.22 -3.71
N THR A 849 20.41 -3.40 -2.70
CA THR A 849 20.33 -4.56 -1.82
C THR A 849 20.50 -4.17 -0.35
N THR A 850 20.09 -5.07 0.53
CA THR A 850 20.64 -5.13 1.89
C THR A 850 21.51 -6.36 2.03
N ALA A 851 22.36 -6.39 3.05
CA ALA A 851 23.37 -7.44 3.17
C ALA A 851 23.50 -8.00 4.59
N GLY A 852 23.93 -9.26 4.63
CA GLY A 852 24.54 -9.89 5.79
C GLY A 852 26.07 -9.82 5.72
N MET A 853 26.73 -9.65 6.86
CA MET A 853 28.20 -9.67 6.98
C MET A 853 28.65 -10.30 8.30
N ILE A 854 29.86 -10.87 8.32
CA ILE A 854 30.53 -11.40 9.51
C ILE A 854 31.57 -10.39 9.99
N MET A 855 31.63 -10.16 11.30
CA MET A 855 32.58 -9.23 11.90
C MET A 855 33.95 -9.89 12.12
N GLU A 856 35.04 -9.21 11.77
CA GLU A 856 36.40 -9.77 11.78
C GLU A 856 36.84 -10.26 13.18
N LYS A 857 36.46 -9.55 14.25
CA LYS A 857 36.81 -9.95 15.63
C LYS A 857 35.88 -11.02 16.25
N SER A 858 34.98 -11.64 15.49
CA SER A 858 34.21 -12.78 16.00
C SER A 858 35.14 -13.94 16.35
N ASP A 859 34.92 -14.56 17.51
CA ASP A 859 35.63 -15.77 17.94
C ASP A 859 34.95 -17.06 17.40
N ARG A 860 33.76 -16.95 16.80
CA ARG A 860 32.97 -18.07 16.25
C ARG A 860 32.66 -17.88 14.76
N LYS A 861 33.73 -17.66 13.98
CA LYS A 861 33.64 -17.39 12.54
C LYS A 861 32.97 -18.51 11.74
N ASP A 862 33.23 -19.77 12.08
CA ASP A 862 32.66 -20.93 11.37
C ASP A 862 31.16 -21.07 11.64
N ASP A 863 30.72 -20.89 12.90
CA ASP A 863 29.29 -20.89 13.26
C ASP A 863 28.54 -19.72 12.63
N ALA A 864 29.17 -18.54 12.60
CA ALA A 864 28.65 -17.35 11.92
C ALA A 864 28.52 -17.58 10.40
N TRP A 865 29.47 -18.29 9.79
CA TRP A 865 29.39 -18.68 8.37
C TRP A 865 28.27 -19.68 8.11
N ALA A 866 28.15 -20.73 8.93
CA ALA A 866 27.07 -21.70 8.83
C ALA A 866 25.69 -21.03 8.94
N PHE A 867 25.57 -20.02 9.81
CA PHE A 867 24.36 -19.21 9.92
C PHE A 867 24.08 -18.39 8.66
N LEU A 868 25.06 -17.69 8.07
CA LEU A 868 24.84 -16.92 6.84
C LEU A 868 24.55 -17.81 5.63
N GLU A 869 25.22 -18.97 5.53
CA GLU A 869 24.95 -19.95 4.48
C GLU A 869 23.52 -20.47 4.55
N TRP A 870 23.04 -20.80 5.76
CA TRP A 870 21.67 -21.22 6.00
C TRP A 870 20.67 -20.09 5.73
N TRP A 871 20.94 -18.90 6.27
CA TRP A 871 20.05 -17.74 6.16
C TRP A 871 19.80 -17.37 4.71
N THR A 872 20.85 -17.40 3.87
CA THR A 872 20.76 -17.06 2.44
C THR A 872 20.38 -18.23 1.53
N SER A 873 20.06 -19.40 2.09
CA SER A 873 19.64 -20.57 1.32
C SER A 873 18.27 -20.37 0.66
N THR A 874 18.03 -21.09 -0.43
CA THR A 874 16.75 -21.02 -1.18
C THR A 874 15.56 -21.36 -0.29
N GLU A 875 15.65 -22.47 0.47
CA GLU A 875 14.59 -22.93 1.37
C GLU A 875 14.26 -21.90 2.45
N THR A 876 15.30 -21.38 3.15
CA THR A 876 15.10 -20.42 4.24
C THR A 876 14.57 -19.08 3.74
N GLN A 877 15.11 -18.55 2.64
CA GLN A 877 14.66 -17.27 2.08
C GLN A 877 13.23 -17.37 1.51
N ALA A 878 12.89 -18.45 0.82
CA ALA A 878 11.53 -18.68 0.33
C ALA A 878 10.52 -18.82 1.48
N LYS A 879 10.87 -19.61 2.52
CA LYS A 879 10.04 -19.77 3.71
C LYS A 879 9.83 -18.44 4.42
N TYR A 880 10.91 -17.71 4.69
CA TYR A 880 10.84 -16.44 5.38
C TYR A 880 10.01 -15.41 4.60
N ALA A 881 10.14 -15.37 3.28
CA ALA A 881 9.36 -14.47 2.43
C ALA A 881 7.86 -14.75 2.45
N ASN A 882 7.48 -16.03 2.38
CA ASN A 882 6.08 -16.44 2.45
C ASN A 882 5.48 -16.20 3.85
N ASP A 883 6.22 -16.55 4.91
CA ASP A 883 5.74 -16.42 6.29
C ASP A 883 5.56 -14.94 6.69
N ILE A 884 6.47 -14.04 6.28
CA ILE A 884 6.38 -12.62 6.63
C ILE A 884 5.27 -11.89 5.86
N GLU A 885 5.07 -12.23 4.58
CA GLU A 885 3.96 -11.67 3.80
C GLU A 885 2.62 -12.22 4.29
N SER A 886 2.58 -13.49 4.72
CA SER A 886 1.40 -14.04 5.36
C SER A 886 1.08 -13.31 6.67
N LEU A 887 2.09 -12.99 7.50
CA LEU A 887 1.92 -12.33 8.80
C LEU A 887 1.23 -10.96 8.75
N ALA A 888 1.51 -10.15 7.74
CA ALA A 888 1.10 -8.74 7.73
C ALA A 888 0.72 -8.21 6.33
N GLY A 889 0.52 -9.11 5.37
CA GLY A 889 0.10 -8.78 4.01
C GLY A 889 1.25 -8.37 3.08
N MET A 890 0.88 -8.04 1.85
CA MET A 890 1.81 -7.68 0.77
C MET A 890 2.73 -6.49 1.12
N GLU A 891 2.32 -5.61 2.02
CA GLU A 891 3.17 -4.50 2.50
C GLU A 891 4.48 -4.97 3.14
N TYR A 892 4.51 -6.18 3.68
CA TYR A 892 5.67 -6.80 4.34
C TYR A 892 6.43 -7.76 3.42
N ARG A 893 6.06 -7.84 2.14
CA ARG A 893 6.68 -8.79 1.20
C ARG A 893 8.20 -8.64 1.20
N TRP A 894 8.85 -9.78 1.40
CA TRP A 894 10.30 -9.91 1.34
C TRP A 894 10.73 -10.25 -0.08
N ASN A 895 11.60 -9.43 -0.65
CA ASN A 895 12.12 -9.65 -2.00
C ASN A 895 13.56 -10.21 -1.90
N PRO A 896 13.76 -11.53 -1.87
CA PRO A 896 15.07 -12.13 -1.63
C PRO A 896 16.03 -11.84 -2.77
N ALA A 897 17.31 -11.66 -2.44
CA ALA A 897 18.38 -11.52 -3.44
C ALA A 897 18.80 -12.86 -4.06
N ASN A 898 18.51 -13.97 -3.37
CA ASN A 898 18.71 -15.31 -3.92
C ASN A 898 17.75 -15.50 -5.12
N ILE A 899 18.32 -15.70 -6.30
CA ILE A 899 17.60 -15.72 -7.58
C ILE A 899 16.60 -16.89 -7.63
N GLU A 900 16.95 -18.02 -7.03
CA GLU A 900 16.07 -19.19 -6.97
C GLU A 900 14.94 -18.97 -5.96
N ALA A 901 15.26 -18.43 -4.77
CA ALA A 901 14.25 -18.14 -3.74
C ALA A 901 13.18 -17.16 -4.22
N LEU A 902 13.57 -16.18 -5.06
CA LEU A 902 12.67 -15.19 -5.64
C LEU A 902 11.51 -15.81 -6.42
N GLN A 903 11.72 -16.99 -7.04
CA GLN A 903 10.69 -17.70 -7.81
C GLN A 903 9.58 -18.29 -6.93
N TYR A 904 9.83 -18.46 -5.63
CA TYR A 904 8.88 -19.00 -4.66
C TYR A 904 8.16 -17.92 -3.86
N VAL A 905 8.46 -16.64 -4.11
CA VAL A 905 7.72 -15.51 -3.54
C VAL A 905 6.39 -15.37 -4.30
N PRO A 906 5.26 -15.09 -3.63
CA PRO A 906 3.93 -15.07 -4.25
C PRO A 906 3.69 -13.82 -5.14
N TRP A 907 4.51 -13.68 -6.17
CA TRP A 907 4.33 -12.73 -7.26
C TRP A 907 3.25 -13.21 -8.23
N PRO A 908 2.38 -12.32 -8.73
CA PRO A 908 1.58 -12.68 -9.88
C PRO A 908 2.50 -12.97 -11.09
N SER A 909 2.08 -13.90 -11.94
CA SER A 909 2.97 -14.54 -12.91
C SER A 909 3.54 -13.58 -13.97
N GLU A 910 2.80 -12.54 -14.34
CA GLU A 910 3.27 -11.54 -15.32
C GLU A 910 4.37 -10.65 -14.73
N GLU A 911 4.22 -10.21 -13.48
CA GLU A 911 5.23 -9.45 -12.76
C GLU A 911 6.50 -10.26 -12.56
N MET A 912 6.38 -11.55 -12.24
CA MET A 912 7.54 -12.42 -12.07
C MET A 912 8.37 -12.54 -13.35
N LYS A 913 7.73 -12.59 -14.53
CA LYS A 913 8.44 -12.57 -15.83
C LYS A 913 9.24 -11.28 -16.01
N VAL A 914 8.66 -10.14 -15.65
CA VAL A 914 9.33 -8.84 -15.74
C VAL A 914 10.53 -8.78 -14.79
N LEU A 915 10.38 -9.23 -13.56
CA LEU A 915 11.48 -9.29 -12.58
C LEU A 915 12.58 -10.26 -13.01
N ALA A 916 12.22 -11.41 -13.57
CA ALA A 916 13.18 -12.38 -14.09
C ALA A 916 13.99 -11.82 -15.28
N GLU A 917 13.34 -11.09 -16.20
CA GLU A 917 14.03 -10.41 -17.30
C GLU A 917 14.94 -9.29 -16.78
N GLN A 918 14.40 -8.35 -15.99
CA GLN A 918 15.18 -7.23 -15.45
C GLN A 918 16.33 -7.70 -14.54
N GLY A 919 16.13 -8.81 -13.84
CA GLY A 919 17.11 -9.40 -12.94
C GLY A 919 18.40 -9.85 -13.62
N GLN A 920 18.36 -10.20 -14.91
CA GLN A 920 19.55 -10.55 -15.69
C GLN A 920 20.48 -9.35 -15.93
N TRP A 921 19.91 -8.14 -15.91
CA TRP A 921 20.60 -6.88 -16.25
C TRP A 921 21.14 -6.14 -15.03
N GLY A 922 21.35 -6.83 -13.92
CA GLY A 922 21.93 -6.27 -12.71
C GLY A 922 23.41 -5.90 -12.89
N LYS A 923 23.75 -4.65 -12.60
CA LYS A 923 25.14 -4.19 -12.56
C LYS A 923 25.29 -3.09 -11.52
N ASN A 924 25.97 -3.39 -10.43
CA ASN A 924 26.19 -2.43 -9.36
C ASN A 924 27.58 -1.79 -9.43
N MET A 925 27.68 -0.61 -8.82
CA MET A 925 28.96 0.07 -8.67
C MET A 925 29.80 -0.61 -7.57
N PRO A 926 31.11 -0.79 -7.79
CA PRO A 926 32.00 -1.22 -6.74
C PRO A 926 32.26 -0.06 -5.77
N TYR A 927 32.58 -0.39 -4.52
CA TYR A 927 32.89 0.62 -3.51
C TYR A 927 34.41 0.74 -3.32
N VAL A 928 34.93 1.94 -3.60
CA VAL A 928 36.36 2.29 -3.51
C VAL A 928 36.59 3.38 -2.46
N PRO A 929 37.81 3.56 -1.94
CA PRO A 929 38.09 4.64 -0.98
C PRO A 929 37.69 6.02 -1.54
N GLY A 930 36.70 6.65 -0.90
CA GLY A 930 36.13 7.93 -1.33
C GLY A 930 34.83 7.83 -2.17
N TYR A 931 34.27 6.64 -2.37
CA TYR A 931 33.07 6.42 -3.19
C TYR A 931 31.86 7.27 -2.77
N TYR A 932 31.66 7.52 -1.46
CA TYR A 932 30.55 8.33 -0.92
C TYR A 932 30.51 9.75 -1.49
N PHE A 933 31.61 10.22 -2.07
CA PHE A 933 31.73 11.53 -2.68
C PHE A 933 31.15 11.57 -4.11
N LEU A 934 31.04 10.41 -4.79
CA LEU A 934 30.57 10.30 -6.18
C LEU A 934 29.14 10.84 -6.33
N GLY A 935 28.17 10.31 -5.56
CA GLY A 935 26.77 10.73 -5.68
C GLY A 935 26.59 12.24 -5.47
N ARG A 936 27.32 12.83 -4.52
CA ARG A 936 27.31 14.28 -4.30
C ARG A 936 27.84 15.07 -5.50
N GLU A 937 28.96 14.65 -6.07
CA GLU A 937 29.57 15.35 -7.21
C GLU A 937 28.73 15.19 -8.49
N MET A 938 28.07 14.05 -8.68
CA MET A 938 27.09 13.86 -9.75
C MET A 938 25.89 14.79 -9.60
N GLU A 939 25.35 14.92 -8.38
CA GLU A 939 24.27 15.87 -8.09
C GLU A 939 24.71 17.33 -8.34
N PHE A 940 25.93 17.70 -7.96
CA PHE A 940 26.46 19.03 -8.27
C PHE A 940 26.66 19.25 -9.78
N ALA A 941 27.18 18.27 -10.52
CA ALA A 941 27.32 18.37 -11.97
C ALA A 941 25.95 18.55 -12.64
N TRP A 942 24.96 17.75 -12.23
CA TRP A 942 23.59 17.80 -12.73
C TRP A 942 22.97 19.19 -12.47
N ASN A 943 23.03 19.67 -11.21
CA ASN A 943 22.52 20.99 -10.83
C ASN A 943 23.21 22.13 -11.60
N ASN A 944 24.52 22.07 -11.78
CA ASN A 944 25.26 23.07 -12.55
C ASN A 944 24.83 23.07 -14.03
N THR A 945 24.54 21.90 -14.59
CA THR A 945 24.12 21.77 -15.99
C THR A 945 22.71 22.30 -16.20
N ILE A 946 21.78 21.91 -15.32
CA ILE A 946 20.36 22.15 -15.51
C ILE A 946 19.90 23.48 -14.93
N LEU A 947 20.39 23.87 -13.76
CA LEU A 947 19.96 25.10 -13.07
C LEU A 947 20.88 26.29 -13.40
N ALA A 948 22.17 26.04 -13.58
CA ALA A 948 23.16 27.09 -13.87
C ALA A 948 23.56 27.19 -15.35
N ASN A 949 22.93 26.40 -16.24
CA ASN A 949 23.22 26.36 -17.68
C ASN A 949 24.70 26.15 -18.02
N MET A 950 25.45 25.46 -17.15
CA MET A 950 26.83 25.08 -17.44
C MET A 950 26.85 24.01 -18.53
N PRO A 951 27.74 24.09 -19.54
CA PRO A 951 27.88 23.00 -20.50
C PRO A 951 28.15 21.67 -19.79
N ALA A 952 27.38 20.63 -20.13
CA ALA A 952 27.40 19.34 -19.44
C ALA A 952 28.84 18.77 -19.29
N LYS A 953 29.63 18.90 -20.36
CA LYS A 953 31.02 18.47 -20.37
C LYS A 953 31.90 19.16 -19.33
N GLU A 954 31.73 20.45 -19.15
CA GLU A 954 32.50 21.22 -18.17
C GLU A 954 32.04 20.91 -16.74
N ALA A 955 30.73 20.73 -16.53
CA ALA A 955 30.18 20.36 -15.24
C ALA A 955 30.70 18.98 -14.77
N LEU A 956 30.67 17.98 -15.65
CA LEU A 956 31.16 16.63 -15.34
C LEU A 956 32.68 16.61 -15.11
N ARG A 957 33.45 17.36 -15.92
CA ARG A 957 34.91 17.48 -15.72
C ARG A 957 35.25 18.10 -14.36
N LYS A 958 34.50 19.12 -13.94
CA LYS A 958 34.66 19.74 -12.62
C LYS A 958 34.36 18.75 -11.48
N ALA A 959 33.29 17.97 -11.63
CA ALA A 959 32.93 16.91 -10.68
C ALA A 959 34.02 15.82 -10.62
N ALA A 960 34.53 15.36 -11.76
CA ALA A 960 35.60 14.36 -11.82
C ALA A 960 36.88 14.83 -11.09
N VAL A 961 37.30 16.08 -11.29
CA VAL A 961 38.46 16.66 -10.57
C VAL A 961 38.22 16.73 -9.07
N SER A 962 37.02 17.14 -8.64
CA SER A 962 36.65 17.22 -7.21
C SER A 962 36.64 15.81 -6.57
N LEU A 963 36.02 14.85 -7.24
CA LEU A 963 35.95 13.45 -6.83
C LEU A 963 37.34 12.81 -6.74
N GLN A 964 38.19 12.97 -7.76
CA GLN A 964 39.55 12.42 -7.76
C GLN A 964 40.37 12.96 -6.57
N ARG A 965 40.22 14.24 -6.24
CA ARG A 965 40.91 14.85 -5.09
C ARG A 965 40.48 14.20 -3.78
N GLU A 966 39.18 13.95 -3.59
CA GLU A 966 38.69 13.28 -2.38
C GLU A 966 39.11 11.80 -2.32
N MET A 967 39.00 11.08 -3.44
CA MET A 967 39.48 9.69 -3.55
C MET A 967 40.96 9.62 -3.16
N THR A 968 41.80 10.50 -3.73
CA THR A 968 43.23 10.57 -3.40
C THR A 968 43.46 10.85 -1.91
N ARG A 969 42.65 11.72 -1.30
CA ARG A 969 42.73 12.02 0.15
C ARG A 969 42.40 10.79 0.98
N LYS A 970 41.32 10.08 0.66
CA LYS A 970 40.90 8.87 1.37
C LYS A 970 41.85 7.70 1.14
N GLN A 971 42.37 7.53 -0.06
CA GLN A 971 43.38 6.52 -0.37
C GLN A 971 44.62 6.70 0.53
N LYS A 972 45.10 7.93 0.70
CA LYS A 972 46.21 8.25 1.63
C LYS A 972 45.85 7.99 3.09
N GLU A 973 44.63 8.33 3.51
CA GLU A 973 44.12 8.10 4.88
C GLU A 973 44.15 6.60 5.24
N PHE A 974 43.82 5.73 4.28
CA PHE A 974 43.84 4.27 4.44
C PHE A 974 45.20 3.62 4.08
N GLY A 975 46.23 4.40 3.75
CA GLY A 975 47.58 3.90 3.49
C GLY A 975 47.80 3.28 2.10
N PHE A 976 46.94 3.55 1.12
CA PHE A 976 47.13 3.07 -0.25
C PHE A 976 48.19 3.88 -1.01
N GLY A 977 49.13 3.17 -1.66
CA GLY A 977 50.18 3.73 -2.50
C GLY A 977 49.81 3.80 -3.98
N SER A 978 50.72 4.37 -4.81
CA SER A 978 50.53 4.51 -6.27
C SER A 978 50.38 3.19 -7.01
N ASP A 979 50.94 2.11 -6.46
CA ASP A 979 51.00 0.79 -7.10
C ASP A 979 49.86 -0.13 -6.62
N THR A 980 48.95 0.40 -5.81
CA THR A 980 47.79 -0.33 -5.29
C THR A 980 46.85 -0.72 -6.43
N ASN A 981 46.40 -1.96 -6.44
CA ASN A 981 45.36 -2.43 -7.34
C ASN A 981 44.26 -3.09 -6.50
N LEU A 982 43.09 -2.45 -6.45
CA LEU A 982 41.93 -2.98 -5.71
C LEU A 982 41.23 -4.13 -6.45
N MET A 983 41.69 -4.45 -7.67
CA MET A 983 41.18 -5.51 -8.54
C MET A 983 39.66 -5.44 -8.67
N LEU A 984 39.13 -4.33 -9.19
CA LEU A 984 37.71 -4.22 -9.43
C LEU A 984 37.31 -5.28 -10.45
N SER A 985 36.31 -6.10 -10.13
CA SER A 985 35.82 -7.15 -11.01
C SER A 985 35.33 -6.54 -12.34
N ASP A 986 35.87 -7.05 -13.46
CA ASP A 986 35.42 -6.69 -14.81
C ASP A 986 34.18 -7.53 -15.16
N PRO A 987 33.02 -6.89 -15.39
CA PRO A 987 31.78 -7.59 -15.71
C PRO A 987 31.89 -8.46 -16.97
N LYS A 988 32.74 -8.12 -17.95
CA LYS A 988 32.81 -8.84 -19.23
C LYS A 988 33.36 -10.26 -19.11
N THR A 989 34.17 -10.54 -18.08
CA THR A 989 34.80 -11.86 -17.89
C THR A 989 33.88 -12.90 -17.24
N ASN A 990 32.86 -12.49 -16.47
CA ASN A 990 31.98 -13.42 -15.73
C ASN A 990 30.55 -13.53 -16.30
N LEU A 991 30.16 -12.65 -17.23
CA LEU A 991 28.83 -12.66 -17.85
C LEU A 991 28.67 -13.72 -18.94
N ASP A 992 29.73 -14.00 -19.70
CA ASP A 992 29.70 -15.07 -20.73
C ASP A 992 29.60 -16.48 -20.10
N GLU A 993 30.13 -16.67 -18.89
CA GLU A 993 29.99 -17.94 -18.15
C GLU A 993 28.63 -18.06 -17.42
N SER A 994 28.07 -16.96 -16.89
CA SER A 994 26.77 -17.00 -16.19
C SER A 994 25.57 -17.12 -17.15
N LEU A 995 25.64 -16.50 -18.33
CA LEU A 995 24.61 -16.67 -19.38
C LEU A 995 24.64 -18.09 -19.97
N ALA A 996 25.81 -18.73 -20.02
CA ALA A 996 25.95 -20.12 -20.47
C ALA A 996 25.47 -21.14 -19.42
N GLY A 997 25.58 -20.85 -18.12
CA GLY A 997 25.12 -21.72 -17.03
C GLY A 997 23.64 -21.55 -16.65
N GLY A 998 23.10 -20.32 -16.73
CA GLY A 998 21.72 -20.01 -16.36
C GLY A 998 20.69 -20.43 -17.41
N GLY A 999 21.06 -20.46 -18.70
CA GLY A 999 20.13 -20.76 -19.80
C GLY A 999 19.59 -22.20 -19.85
N GLN A 1000 20.20 -23.16 -19.16
CA GLN A 1000 19.76 -24.57 -19.22
C GLN A 1000 18.74 -24.97 -18.15
N ASN A 1001 18.57 -24.19 -17.08
CA ASN A 1001 17.56 -24.47 -16.03
C ASN A 1001 16.34 -23.54 -16.07
N VAL A 1002 16.27 -22.60 -17.02
CA VAL A 1002 15.20 -21.59 -17.13
C VAL A 1002 14.00 -22.08 -17.97
N ALA A 1003 14.02 -23.33 -18.43
CA ALA A 1003 12.89 -23.95 -19.13
C ALA A 1003 12.60 -25.35 -18.57
N LYS A 1004 12.01 -25.43 -17.37
CA LYS A 1004 11.26 -26.59 -16.91
C LYS A 1004 10.22 -26.22 -15.85
#